data_AF-A0AAV0PRT9-F1
#
_entry.id   AF-A0AAV0PRT9-F1
#
_cell.length_a   1.000
_cell.length_b   1.000
_cell.length_c   1.000
_cell.angle_alpha   90.00
_cell.angle_beta   90.00
_cell.angle_gamma   90.00
#
_symmetry.space_group_name_H-M   'P 1'
#
loop_
_entity.id
_entity.type
_entity.pdbx_description
1 polymer ?
#
loop_
_entity_poly.entity_id
_entity_poly.type
_entity_poly.pdbx_seq_one_letter_code
_entity_poly.pdbx_strand_id
1 'polypeptide(L)'
;MEVVASVGGALLSESLKLLIEKLGSHDFLKYFRQAQVVAELNSWASLLKKIYAVLDDAEEKQMTSRLVSIWATELRDLAYDAEDVLDSFATEQLQRKIKAETASASTKRLPTTSLVNESKVYGRDEDWLGILELLRANQTDVDVSVIPIIGMGGLGKTTLAQLVLSRAKSEFDVIAWVSVGEDFDVHRITKTILGSDGSGCNDLNSLQEKLKEKLSGKKFLIVLDDVWNEDYQKWVLCRAPLETGALGSKILVTTRNSSVSSIMGTFPPCLLKELAFNDCLHLFADHALGTTAFTAHSYLEEMAKEIVKRCRGLPLAIKALGGMLRGKQNPKQWEEVLYSKIWDLPETNGILPALRLSYHHLPSNLKRCFGYCAILPKDMEFEEDELVLMWLAEGFLVQRKHSEKSAKNLGHKYFHDLLSRSFFQQASDNPSRFTMHDLMNDLAEYESKGICLRLDDKLEDTASFPTVRYSSFRRHKYDLLQRTYSNDFLSYQVLLELVPKLKYLRVLSLAGYKMEELPDVVFTLKQLRYLNLSGTDIVGLSELVGELFNLQTLRLHGCQNLVKLPRSIGNLINLQWLDNSNTVSLQELPAEVAKLTNLTELSITHSPELERFPERELLVLQTLTRLRFFFCENLRSLPNQLPHLTSLRLLEIILCESLESFPEGGLPLNLIMLTITNCKSLKQPISDWKLNRLTSLKRLSIVGECPSTQVASFPDDEGLLLPTSLTFIHIAHFSELKSISKGLMCLNCLEELVIWHCPKLRSLPDEGLPPSLGCLKLYECPLLKPKCAKQKGEYWPIIHHIPCVAIDTGEAYSYGWSDP
;
A
#
# COMPACT_ATOMS: atom_id res chain seq x y z
N MET A 1 3.62 21.12 33.91
CA MET A 1 4.99 20.95 33.36
C MET A 1 5.30 19.46 33.36
N GLU A 2 5.07 18.79 32.23
CA GLU A 2 5.42 17.38 32.05
C GLU A 2 6.10 17.24 30.69
N VAL A 3 7.38 16.86 30.71
CA VAL A 3 8.16 16.54 29.51
C VAL A 3 8.65 15.12 29.71
N VAL A 4 7.81 14.17 29.32
CA VAL A 4 8.14 12.74 29.30
C VAL A 4 9.17 12.51 28.19
N ALA A 5 10.22 11.76 28.47
CA ALA A 5 11.30 11.54 27.50
C ALA A 5 10.84 10.66 26.33
N SER A 6 10.81 11.23 25.13
CA SER A 6 10.64 10.53 23.84
C SER A 6 11.99 9.97 23.35
N VAL A 7 12.00 8.81 22.70
CA VAL A 7 13.22 8.17 22.15
C VAL A 7 13.60 8.80 20.79
N GLY A 8 13.95 10.09 20.84
CA GLY A 8 14.31 10.88 19.64
C GLY A 8 15.69 10.54 19.04
N GLY A 9 16.52 9.78 19.75
CA GLY A 9 17.90 9.44 19.34
C GLY A 9 18.01 8.77 17.96
N ALA A 10 17.16 7.79 17.67
CA ALA A 10 17.23 7.04 16.41
C ALA A 10 16.96 7.88 15.15
N LEU A 11 16.30 9.04 15.30
CA LEU A 11 16.10 10.01 14.24
C LEU A 11 17.36 10.87 14.02
N LEU A 12 18.09 11.15 15.10
CA LEU A 12 19.38 11.85 15.08
C LEU A 12 20.49 10.97 14.45
N SER A 13 20.57 9.68 14.79
CA SER A 13 21.63 8.78 14.26
C SER A 13 21.60 8.65 12.74
N GLU A 14 20.43 8.41 12.14
CA GLU A 14 20.30 8.39 10.66
C GLU A 14 20.53 9.77 10.02
N SER A 15 20.20 10.88 10.69
CA SER A 15 20.41 12.24 10.15
C SER A 15 21.90 12.60 10.15
N LEU A 16 22.62 12.37 11.25
CA LEU A 16 24.08 12.56 11.32
C LEU A 16 24.82 11.71 10.28
N LYS A 17 24.39 10.46 10.08
CA LYS A 17 24.94 9.55 9.08
C LYS A 17 24.74 10.08 7.66
N LEU A 18 23.54 10.57 7.33
CA LEU A 18 23.25 11.20 6.04
C LEU A 18 24.06 12.50 5.82
N LEU A 19 24.27 13.31 6.86
CA LEU A 19 25.19 14.47 6.81
C LEU A 19 26.64 14.05 6.55
N ILE A 20 27.14 13.02 7.23
CA ILE A 20 28.50 12.48 7.04
C ILE A 20 28.70 11.96 5.61
N GLU A 21 27.70 11.30 5.02
CA GLU A 21 27.75 10.83 3.64
C GLU A 21 27.65 11.98 2.61
N LYS A 22 26.80 12.99 2.84
CA LYS A 22 26.72 14.23 2.04
C LYS A 22 28.06 14.98 2.04
N LEU A 23 28.59 15.29 3.22
CA LEU A 23 29.86 16.02 3.38
C LEU A 23 31.07 15.24 2.86
N GLY A 24 31.04 13.91 2.95
CA GLY A 24 32.03 13.02 2.35
C GLY A 24 31.91 12.86 0.82
N SER A 25 30.93 13.49 0.17
CA SER A 25 30.74 13.37 -1.28
C SER A 25 31.74 14.24 -2.05
N HIS A 26 32.66 13.58 -2.75
CA HIS A 26 33.66 14.24 -3.59
C HIS A 26 33.05 15.19 -4.65
N ASP A 27 31.87 14.86 -5.20
CA ASP A 27 31.18 15.69 -6.19
C ASP A 27 30.39 16.86 -5.57
N PHE A 28 30.15 16.83 -4.26
CA PHE A 28 29.69 17.98 -3.49
C PHE A 28 30.87 18.92 -3.17
N LEU A 29 31.96 18.38 -2.62
CA LEU A 29 33.15 19.17 -2.24
C LEU A 29 33.80 19.91 -3.43
N LYS A 30 33.79 19.34 -4.63
CA LYS A 30 34.25 19.99 -5.88
C LYS A 30 33.58 21.34 -6.19
N TYR A 31 32.38 21.59 -5.67
CA TYR A 31 31.65 22.84 -5.92
C TYR A 31 32.33 24.05 -5.27
N PHE A 32 32.94 23.87 -4.11
CA PHE A 32 33.49 24.94 -3.29
C PHE A 32 34.90 25.30 -3.74
N ARG A 33 35.00 26.33 -4.59
CA ARG A 33 36.28 26.84 -5.14
C ARG A 33 37.23 27.43 -4.08
N GLN A 34 36.74 27.70 -2.87
CA GLN A 34 37.54 28.22 -1.76
C GLN A 34 38.01 27.06 -0.87
N ALA A 35 39.32 26.84 -0.82
CA ALA A 35 39.94 25.78 -0.01
C ALA A 35 39.59 25.87 1.48
N GLN A 36 39.34 27.08 2.00
CA GLN A 36 38.88 27.29 3.38
C GLN A 36 37.52 26.64 3.65
N VAL A 37 36.52 26.85 2.78
CA VAL A 37 35.19 26.24 2.95
C VAL A 37 35.28 24.71 2.86
N VAL A 38 36.11 24.18 1.97
CA VAL A 38 36.39 22.73 1.90
C VAL A 38 37.04 22.22 3.19
N ALA A 39 37.96 22.98 3.79
CA ALA A 39 38.58 22.61 5.08
C ALA A 39 37.56 22.63 6.24
N GLU A 40 36.68 23.64 6.28
CA GLU A 40 35.62 23.76 7.27
C GLU A 40 34.59 22.61 7.16
N LEU A 41 34.12 22.28 5.95
CA LEU A 41 33.22 21.14 5.71
C LEU A 41 33.87 19.78 6.09
N ASN A 42 35.17 19.61 5.84
CA ASN A 42 35.91 18.42 6.28
C ASN A 42 36.09 18.38 7.81
N SER A 43 36.27 19.54 8.46
CA SER A 43 36.31 19.66 9.92
C SER A 43 34.96 19.26 10.53
N TRP A 44 33.85 19.73 9.96
CA TRP A 44 32.49 19.33 10.36
C TRP A 44 32.29 17.83 10.18
N ALA A 45 32.67 17.25 9.02
CA ALA A 45 32.59 15.81 8.80
C ALA A 45 33.46 14.98 9.78
N SER A 46 34.57 15.53 10.28
CA SER A 46 35.37 14.92 11.35
C SER A 46 34.68 15.01 12.72
N LEU A 47 34.07 16.16 13.03
CA LEU A 47 33.35 16.38 14.29
C LEU A 47 32.09 15.51 14.38
N LEU A 48 31.28 15.46 13.32
CA LEU A 48 30.07 14.64 13.25
C LEU A 48 30.38 13.15 13.44
N LYS A 49 31.51 12.65 12.91
CA LYS A 49 31.97 11.26 13.15
C LYS A 49 32.32 11.00 14.62
N LYS A 50 32.89 11.97 15.34
CA LYS A 50 33.18 11.85 16.78
C LYS A 50 31.90 11.86 17.62
N ILE A 51 30.92 12.69 17.23
CA ILE A 51 29.60 12.76 17.85
C ILE A 51 28.84 11.44 17.62
N TYR A 52 28.82 10.93 16.39
CA TYR A 52 28.21 9.65 16.04
C TYR A 52 28.81 8.49 16.85
N ALA A 53 30.13 8.49 17.08
CA ALA A 53 30.83 7.44 17.83
C ALA A 53 30.52 7.40 19.35
N VAL A 54 29.80 8.38 19.89
CA VAL A 54 29.31 8.40 21.29
C VAL A 54 27.78 8.45 21.37
N LEU A 55 27.09 8.25 20.25
CA LEU A 55 25.67 8.49 20.13
C LEU A 55 24.82 7.38 20.74
N ASP A 56 25.13 6.11 20.47
CA ASP A 56 24.44 4.96 21.07
C ASP A 56 24.49 5.03 22.60
N ASP A 57 25.67 5.38 23.12
CA ASP A 57 26.00 5.65 24.53
C ASP A 57 25.17 6.79 25.14
N ALA A 58 24.69 7.72 24.31
CA ALA A 58 23.79 8.82 24.69
C ALA A 58 22.30 8.47 24.48
N GLU A 59 21.97 7.64 23.48
CA GLU A 59 20.61 7.14 23.25
C GLU A 59 20.11 6.32 24.44
N GLU A 60 20.97 5.53 25.10
CA GLU A 60 20.63 4.87 26.37
C GLU A 60 20.47 5.88 27.52
N LYS A 61 21.41 6.83 27.65
CA LYS A 61 21.48 7.75 28.80
C LYS A 61 20.40 8.84 28.76
N GLN A 62 19.82 9.18 27.61
CA GLN A 62 18.72 10.15 27.52
C GLN A 62 17.49 9.71 28.35
N MET A 63 17.29 8.40 28.52
CA MET A 63 16.18 7.81 29.29
C MET A 63 16.31 8.03 30.80
N THR A 64 17.51 8.39 31.30
CA THR A 64 17.78 8.61 32.73
C THR A 64 18.38 9.97 33.05
N SER A 65 18.93 10.68 32.05
CA SER A 65 19.56 11.99 32.21
C SER A 65 18.90 13.05 31.35
N ARG A 66 18.16 13.97 32.00
CA ARG A 66 17.50 15.12 31.37
C ARG A 66 18.46 15.98 30.54
N LEU A 67 19.72 16.13 30.97
CA LEU A 67 20.72 16.91 30.24
C LEU A 67 21.13 16.24 28.92
N VAL A 68 21.22 14.91 28.89
CA VAL A 68 21.50 14.14 27.66
C VAL A 68 20.31 14.20 26.70
N SER A 69 19.08 14.15 27.22
CA SER A 69 17.86 14.31 26.42
C SER A 69 17.75 15.71 25.77
N ILE A 70 18.10 16.78 26.49
CA ILE A 70 18.16 18.15 25.93
C ILE A 70 19.25 18.23 24.84
N TRP A 71 20.47 17.78 25.14
CA TRP A 71 21.58 17.78 24.17
C TRP A 71 21.27 17.00 22.89
N ALA A 72 20.65 15.81 23.01
CA ALA A 72 20.23 15.01 21.86
C ALA A 72 19.11 15.69 21.04
N THR A 73 18.26 16.48 21.68
CA THR A 73 17.22 17.28 21.01
C THR A 73 17.85 18.43 20.21
N GLU A 74 18.68 19.25 20.86
CA GLU A 74 19.37 20.38 20.21
C GLU A 74 20.25 19.92 19.03
N LEU A 75 20.98 18.81 19.20
CA LEU A 75 21.83 18.22 18.18
C LEU A 75 21.03 17.64 17.00
N ARG A 76 19.83 17.11 17.24
CA ARG A 76 18.91 16.63 16.18
C ARG A 76 18.40 17.79 15.33
N ASP A 77 18.00 18.86 15.97
CA ASP A 77 17.40 19.99 15.28
C ASP A 77 18.46 20.76 14.48
N LEU A 78 19.68 20.91 15.02
CA LEU A 78 20.86 21.37 14.28
C LEU A 78 21.23 20.45 13.09
N ALA A 79 21.02 19.12 13.22
CA ALA A 79 21.26 18.20 12.11
C ALA A 79 20.21 18.36 10.99
N TYR A 80 18.97 18.73 11.30
CA TYR A 80 17.97 19.08 10.29
C TYR A 80 18.28 20.39 9.57
N ASP A 81 18.68 21.44 10.30
CA ASP A 81 19.15 22.70 9.69
C ASP A 81 20.32 22.46 8.72
N ALA A 82 21.27 21.61 9.13
CA ALA A 82 22.39 21.22 8.27
C ALA A 82 21.96 20.37 7.06
N GLU A 83 20.97 19.47 7.20
CA GLU A 83 20.45 18.69 6.07
C GLU A 83 19.88 19.59 4.97
N ASP A 84 19.12 20.62 5.37
CA ASP A 84 18.40 21.56 4.52
C ASP A 84 19.33 22.55 3.80
N VAL A 85 20.33 23.08 4.51
CA VAL A 85 21.37 23.93 3.90
C VAL A 85 22.15 23.14 2.83
N LEU A 86 22.54 21.89 3.11
CA LEU A 86 23.26 21.05 2.13
C LEU A 86 22.38 20.68 0.92
N ASP A 87 21.09 20.41 1.12
CA ASP A 87 20.14 20.15 0.03
C ASP A 87 19.92 21.41 -0.86
N SER A 88 19.93 22.61 -0.27
CA SER A 88 19.85 23.85 -1.05
C SER A 88 21.04 24.01 -2.02
N PHE A 89 22.26 23.71 -1.59
CA PHE A 89 23.45 23.73 -2.46
C PHE A 89 23.42 22.65 -3.55
N ALA A 90 22.95 21.44 -3.22
CA ALA A 90 22.76 20.38 -4.22
C ALA A 90 21.74 20.79 -5.30
N THR A 91 20.71 21.54 -4.91
CA THR A 91 19.68 22.08 -5.81
C THR A 91 20.23 23.15 -6.74
N GLU A 92 21.06 24.08 -6.25
CA GLU A 92 21.77 25.03 -7.13
C GLU A 92 22.68 24.32 -8.14
N GLN A 93 23.40 23.28 -7.69
CA GLN A 93 24.27 22.49 -8.56
C GLN A 93 23.46 21.83 -9.69
N LEU A 94 22.30 21.25 -9.36
CA LEU A 94 21.40 20.62 -10.31
C LEU A 94 20.81 21.63 -11.31
N GLN A 95 20.33 22.79 -10.84
CA GLN A 95 19.78 23.83 -11.73
C GLN A 95 20.83 24.35 -12.73
N ARG A 96 22.11 24.40 -12.33
CA ARG A 96 23.22 24.77 -13.22
C ARG A 96 23.59 23.66 -14.21
N LYS A 97 23.45 22.38 -13.83
CA LYS A 97 23.61 21.24 -14.74
C LYS A 97 22.56 21.22 -15.84
N ILE A 98 21.27 21.34 -15.51
CA ILE A 98 20.17 21.35 -16.49
C ILE A 98 20.38 22.47 -17.54
N LYS A 99 20.86 23.64 -17.10
CA LYS A 99 21.19 24.79 -17.96
C LYS A 99 22.47 24.63 -18.81
N ALA A 100 23.19 23.52 -18.68
CA ALA A 100 24.42 23.20 -19.43
C ALA A 100 24.36 21.86 -20.18
N GLU A 101 23.59 20.88 -19.68
CA GLU A 101 23.46 19.52 -20.24
C GLU A 101 22.52 19.47 -21.46
N THR A 102 21.87 20.60 -21.79
CA THR A 102 21.25 20.88 -23.10
C THR A 102 22.24 20.88 -24.29
N ALA A 103 23.53 20.58 -24.07
CA ALA A 103 24.58 20.58 -25.09
C ALA A 103 25.10 19.19 -25.55
N SER A 104 25.10 18.12 -24.71
CA SER A 104 25.58 16.77 -25.12
C SER A 104 25.37 15.67 -24.06
N ALA A 105 25.04 14.43 -24.46
CA ALA A 105 24.95 13.26 -23.55
C ALA A 105 25.20 11.88 -24.22
N SER A 106 25.80 10.92 -23.49
CA SER A 106 25.64 9.44 -23.63
C SER A 106 26.36 8.66 -22.48
N THR A 107 26.01 7.38 -22.25
CA THR A 107 26.19 6.64 -20.95
C THR A 107 26.46 5.12 -21.10
N LYS A 108 26.68 4.34 -19.98
CA LYS A 108 26.16 2.93 -19.73
C LYS A 108 26.66 2.12 -18.48
N ARG A 109 25.87 1.08 -18.08
CA ARG A 109 26.07 -0.11 -17.14
C ARG A 109 25.64 0.06 -15.64
N LEU A 110 25.23 -0.95 -14.81
CA LEU A 110 24.77 -2.39 -14.91
C LEU A 110 23.99 -2.85 -13.60
N PRO A 111 23.23 -4.01 -13.54
CA PRO A 111 22.37 -4.41 -12.36
C PRO A 111 22.14 -5.93 -12.00
N THR A 112 21.58 -6.31 -10.77
CA THR A 112 20.71 -7.53 -10.45
C THR A 112 20.17 -7.87 -8.97
N THR A 113 18.82 -8.07 -8.80
CA THR A 113 17.98 -9.14 -8.06
C THR A 113 17.79 -9.37 -6.49
N SER A 114 16.91 -10.35 -6.06
CA SER A 114 15.77 -10.16 -5.07
C SER A 114 14.94 -11.38 -4.45
N LEU A 115 14.04 -11.13 -3.42
CA LEU A 115 12.70 -11.73 -2.98
C LEU A 115 12.52 -13.22 -2.43
N VAL A 116 11.50 -13.77 -1.65
CA VAL A 116 10.29 -13.43 -0.76
C VAL A 116 10.20 -14.39 0.53
N ASN A 117 9.17 -14.92 1.29
CA ASN A 117 7.65 -15.00 1.44
C ASN A 117 7.12 -15.50 2.89
N GLU A 118 5.79 -15.68 3.16
CA GLU A 118 5.07 -16.07 4.47
C GLU A 118 3.89 -17.15 4.31
N SER A 119 2.84 -17.51 5.15
CA SER A 119 2.15 -17.16 6.47
C SER A 119 1.10 -18.26 6.99
N LYS A 120 0.44 -18.18 8.20
CA LYS A 120 -0.80 -18.95 8.67
C LYS A 120 -1.47 -18.46 10.03
N VAL A 121 -2.68 -18.96 10.47
CA VAL A 121 -3.49 -18.49 11.68
C VAL A 121 -4.40 -19.57 12.38
N TYR A 122 -4.75 -19.45 13.69
CA TYR A 122 -5.68 -20.33 14.49
C TYR A 122 -6.51 -19.63 15.63
N GLY A 123 -7.63 -20.25 16.08
CA GLY A 123 -7.99 -20.42 17.51
C GLY A 123 -9.03 -19.53 18.26
N ARG A 124 -10.36 -19.69 18.06
CA ARG A 124 -11.43 -19.20 18.99
C ARG A 124 -12.78 -19.91 18.76
N ASP A 125 -13.05 -21.04 19.43
CA ASP A 125 -14.32 -21.78 19.24
C ASP A 125 -15.23 -21.87 20.49
N GLU A 126 -14.72 -21.64 21.71
CA GLU A 126 -15.55 -21.62 22.93
C GLU A 126 -16.34 -20.30 23.11
N ASP A 127 -15.69 -19.14 22.91
CA ASP A 127 -16.34 -17.81 22.89
C ASP A 127 -17.56 -17.77 21.94
N TRP A 128 -17.44 -18.48 20.81
CA TRP A 128 -18.47 -18.59 19.77
C TRP A 128 -19.71 -19.35 20.25
N LEU A 129 -19.54 -20.46 20.99
CA LEU A 129 -20.65 -21.25 21.50
C LEU A 129 -21.52 -20.44 22.48
N GLY A 130 -20.90 -19.65 23.36
CA GLY A 130 -21.63 -18.78 24.29
C GLY A 130 -22.47 -17.70 23.60
N ILE A 131 -21.98 -17.12 22.49
CA ILE A 131 -22.76 -16.14 21.72
C ILE A 131 -23.84 -16.82 20.86
N LEU A 132 -23.58 -18.02 20.33
CA LEU A 132 -24.58 -18.81 19.58
C LEU A 132 -25.84 -19.08 20.41
N GLU A 133 -25.68 -19.40 21.70
CA GLU A 133 -26.82 -19.61 22.62
C GLU A 133 -27.63 -18.30 22.82
N LEU A 134 -26.96 -17.16 23.00
CA LEU A 134 -27.61 -15.85 23.17
C LEU A 134 -28.31 -15.34 21.89
N LEU A 135 -27.79 -15.69 20.72
CA LEU A 135 -28.43 -15.40 19.42
C LEU A 135 -29.69 -16.24 19.20
N ARG A 136 -29.77 -17.45 19.76
CA ARG A 136 -30.91 -18.36 19.64
C ARG A 136 -31.92 -18.26 20.80
N ALA A 137 -31.54 -17.64 21.91
CA ALA A 137 -32.44 -17.33 23.02
C ALA A 137 -33.43 -16.21 22.66
N ASN A 138 -34.73 -16.48 22.78
CA ASN A 138 -35.79 -15.48 22.66
C ASN A 138 -36.23 -15.02 24.06
N GLN A 139 -36.26 -13.72 24.30
CA GLN A 139 -36.97 -13.13 25.45
C GLN A 139 -38.45 -12.97 25.09
N THR A 140 -39.34 -13.12 26.07
CA THR A 140 -40.80 -13.17 25.83
C THR A 140 -41.48 -11.82 25.60
N ASP A 141 -40.79 -10.71 25.90
CA ASP A 141 -41.40 -9.39 26.05
C ASP A 141 -40.70 -8.28 25.21
N VAL A 142 -39.82 -8.64 24.26
CA VAL A 142 -39.10 -7.66 23.41
C VAL A 142 -38.89 -8.19 21.98
N ASP A 143 -39.42 -7.49 20.97
CA ASP A 143 -39.35 -7.90 19.56
C ASP A 143 -37.91 -7.92 18.98
N VAL A 144 -37.06 -6.97 19.43
CA VAL A 144 -35.66 -6.82 19.01
C VAL A 144 -34.74 -6.87 20.23
N SER A 145 -33.81 -7.83 20.27
CA SER A 145 -32.84 -7.94 21.38
C SER A 145 -31.52 -7.24 21.09
N VAL A 146 -30.87 -6.70 22.12
CA VAL A 146 -29.51 -6.13 22.03
C VAL A 146 -28.54 -6.90 22.92
N ILE A 147 -27.47 -7.42 22.33
CA ILE A 147 -26.40 -8.19 22.99
C ILE A 147 -25.13 -7.33 23.03
N PRO A 148 -24.72 -6.82 24.21
CA PRO A 148 -23.50 -6.02 24.34
C PRO A 148 -22.27 -6.90 24.63
N ILE A 149 -21.21 -6.74 23.83
CA ILE A 149 -19.86 -7.27 24.06
C ILE A 149 -19.00 -6.14 24.66
N ILE A 150 -18.59 -6.29 25.92
CA ILE A 150 -17.71 -5.33 26.61
C ILE A 150 -16.29 -5.90 26.65
N GLY A 151 -15.29 -5.05 26.39
CA GLY A 151 -13.89 -5.39 26.64
C GLY A 151 -12.94 -4.22 26.34
N MET A 152 -11.80 -4.22 27.03
CA MET A 152 -10.72 -3.25 26.83
C MET A 152 -10.19 -3.28 25.37
N GLY A 153 -9.45 -2.23 24.99
CA GLY A 153 -8.83 -2.14 23.66
C GLY A 153 -7.89 -3.32 23.38
N GLY A 154 -7.89 -3.81 22.14
CA GLY A 154 -7.01 -4.91 21.70
C GLY A 154 -7.44 -6.34 22.08
N LEU A 155 -8.49 -6.55 22.87
CA LEU A 155 -8.93 -7.90 23.28
C LEU A 155 -9.57 -8.75 22.15
N GLY A 156 -9.88 -8.17 20.98
CA GLY A 156 -10.43 -8.90 19.81
C GLY A 156 -11.95 -8.93 19.70
N LYS A 157 -12.67 -7.95 20.28
CA LYS A 157 -14.15 -7.82 20.19
C LYS A 157 -14.65 -7.87 18.73
N THR A 158 -14.08 -7.01 17.88
CA THR A 158 -14.34 -6.92 16.44
C THR A 158 -14.13 -8.26 15.74
N THR A 159 -13.05 -8.98 16.05
CA THR A 159 -12.76 -10.31 15.49
C THR A 159 -13.81 -11.35 15.90
N LEU A 160 -14.31 -11.31 17.14
CA LEU A 160 -15.38 -12.19 17.59
C LEU A 160 -16.72 -11.84 16.92
N ALA A 161 -17.03 -10.55 16.77
CA ALA A 161 -18.21 -10.10 16.04
C ALA A 161 -18.16 -10.46 14.53
N GLN A 162 -16.99 -10.40 13.90
CA GLN A 162 -16.74 -10.88 12.53
C GLN A 162 -16.91 -12.41 12.42
N LEU A 163 -16.43 -13.19 13.41
CA LEU A 163 -16.66 -14.64 13.49
C LEU A 163 -18.15 -14.97 13.62
N VAL A 164 -18.88 -14.22 14.45
CA VAL A 164 -20.34 -14.34 14.58
C VAL A 164 -21.04 -14.04 13.25
N LEU A 165 -20.70 -12.93 12.60
CA LEU A 165 -21.30 -12.53 11.32
C LEU A 165 -20.95 -13.52 10.20
N SER A 166 -19.77 -14.15 10.22
CA SER A 166 -19.39 -15.14 9.20
C SER A 166 -20.10 -16.48 9.37
N ARG A 167 -20.31 -16.94 10.62
CA ARG A 167 -20.91 -18.25 10.93
C ARG A 167 -22.44 -18.25 11.05
N ALA A 168 -23.08 -17.11 11.34
CA ALA A 168 -24.53 -17.01 11.53
C ALA A 168 -25.35 -16.63 10.27
N LYS A 169 -24.73 -16.55 9.08
CA LYS A 169 -25.35 -15.97 7.87
C LYS A 169 -26.66 -16.63 7.40
N SER A 170 -26.91 -17.88 7.75
CA SER A 170 -28.11 -18.63 7.36
C SER A 170 -29.30 -18.47 8.31
N GLU A 171 -29.17 -17.71 9.41
CA GLU A 171 -30.22 -17.58 10.44
C GLU A 171 -30.95 -16.22 10.41
N PHE A 172 -30.64 -15.33 9.46
CA PHE A 172 -31.19 -13.95 9.38
C PHE A 172 -31.39 -13.50 7.92
N ASP A 173 -32.46 -12.75 7.66
CA ASP A 173 -32.83 -12.25 6.31
C ASP A 173 -32.03 -11.00 5.89
N VAL A 174 -31.60 -10.21 6.87
CA VAL A 174 -30.86 -8.96 6.67
C VAL A 174 -29.70 -8.93 7.65
N ILE A 175 -28.49 -8.69 7.12
CA ILE A 175 -27.26 -8.59 7.91
C ILE A 175 -26.58 -7.28 7.55
N ALA A 176 -26.25 -6.47 8.55
CA ALA A 176 -25.52 -5.21 8.38
C ALA A 176 -24.41 -5.05 9.42
N TRP A 177 -23.34 -4.38 9.03
CA TRP A 177 -22.22 -4.03 9.90
C TRP A 177 -22.00 -2.52 9.83
N VAL A 178 -21.83 -1.87 10.98
CA VAL A 178 -21.54 -0.44 11.10
C VAL A 178 -20.41 -0.26 12.11
N SER A 179 -19.29 0.32 11.68
CA SER A 179 -18.28 0.85 12.61
C SER A 179 -18.78 2.19 13.16
N VAL A 180 -18.74 2.36 14.49
CA VAL A 180 -19.29 3.52 15.20
C VAL A 180 -18.19 4.16 16.06
N GLY A 181 -17.39 5.02 15.44
CA GLY A 181 -16.43 5.86 16.15
C GLY A 181 -17.07 6.87 17.10
N GLU A 182 -16.27 7.75 17.70
CA GLU A 182 -16.71 8.68 18.77
C GLU A 182 -17.92 9.56 18.38
N ASP A 183 -18.02 10.03 17.13
CA ASP A 183 -19.20 10.77 16.64
C ASP A 183 -20.34 9.82 16.24
N PHE A 184 -21.30 9.64 17.16
CA PHE A 184 -22.53 8.87 16.96
C PHE A 184 -23.54 9.61 16.06
N ASP A 185 -23.22 9.66 14.78
CA ASP A 185 -24.06 10.22 13.72
C ASP A 185 -25.13 9.19 13.29
N VAL A 186 -26.37 9.41 13.75
CA VAL A 186 -27.55 8.58 13.45
C VAL A 186 -27.87 8.57 11.94
N HIS A 187 -27.61 9.66 11.21
CA HIS A 187 -27.84 9.75 9.77
C HIS A 187 -26.80 8.90 9.01
N ARG A 188 -25.52 8.95 9.40
CA ARG A 188 -24.47 8.04 8.91
C ARG A 188 -24.83 6.59 9.19
N ILE A 189 -25.18 6.23 10.42
CA ILE A 189 -25.54 4.86 10.81
C ILE A 189 -26.73 4.34 9.98
N THR A 190 -27.82 5.11 9.90
CA THR A 190 -29.02 4.76 9.12
C THR A 190 -28.69 4.54 7.63
N LYS A 191 -27.84 5.41 7.06
CA LYS A 191 -27.40 5.29 5.65
C LYS A 191 -26.52 4.06 5.40
N THR A 192 -25.62 3.71 6.32
CA THR A 192 -24.77 2.51 6.22
C THR A 192 -25.60 1.22 6.28
N ILE A 193 -26.62 1.15 7.15
CA ILE A 193 -27.53 -0.01 7.22
C ILE A 193 -28.39 -0.15 5.95
N LEU A 194 -28.76 0.97 5.31
CA LEU A 194 -29.46 0.96 4.02
C LEU A 194 -28.58 0.49 2.85
N GLY A 195 -27.31 0.88 2.82
CA GLY A 195 -26.41 0.58 1.70
C GLY A 195 -26.79 1.34 0.42
N SER A 196 -26.82 0.63 -0.71
CA SER A 196 -27.20 1.16 -2.04
C SER A 196 -28.50 1.97 -2.05
N ASP A 197 -29.47 1.52 -1.26
CA ASP A 197 -30.87 1.98 -1.29
C ASP A 197 -31.05 3.36 -0.63
N GLY A 198 -30.02 3.81 0.11
CA GLY A 198 -29.87 5.15 0.68
C GLY A 198 -29.33 6.20 -0.28
N SER A 199 -29.10 5.87 -1.55
CA SER A 199 -28.77 6.84 -2.60
C SER A 199 -29.96 7.76 -2.92
N GLY A 200 -29.66 9.02 -3.27
CA GLY A 200 -30.66 10.06 -3.57
C GLY A 200 -31.42 10.64 -2.36
N CYS A 201 -31.01 10.33 -1.12
CA CYS A 201 -31.69 10.76 0.10
C CYS A 201 -30.78 11.62 1.01
N ASN A 202 -31.29 12.79 1.45
CA ASN A 202 -30.53 13.84 2.15
C ASN A 202 -31.14 14.24 3.52
N ASP A 203 -32.27 13.67 3.92
CA ASP A 203 -32.94 13.92 5.20
C ASP A 203 -33.04 12.62 6.01
N LEU A 204 -32.77 12.72 7.31
CA LEU A 204 -32.83 11.62 8.27
C LEU A 204 -34.21 10.96 8.31
N ASN A 205 -35.31 11.72 8.27
CA ASN A 205 -36.65 11.13 8.32
C ASN A 205 -36.88 10.20 7.12
N SER A 206 -36.59 10.69 5.91
CA SER A 206 -36.69 9.90 4.67
C SER A 206 -35.67 8.74 4.56
N LEU A 207 -34.57 8.74 5.32
CA LEU A 207 -33.72 7.56 5.48
C LEU A 207 -34.34 6.55 6.48
N GLN A 208 -34.89 7.03 7.59
CA GLN A 208 -35.48 6.16 8.63
C GLN A 208 -36.78 5.49 8.16
N GLU A 209 -37.60 6.17 7.37
CA GLU A 209 -38.77 5.57 6.71
C GLU A 209 -38.36 4.43 5.75
N LYS A 210 -37.39 4.68 4.85
CA LYS A 210 -36.82 3.63 3.99
C LYS A 210 -36.22 2.46 4.77
N LEU A 211 -35.56 2.72 5.89
CA LEU A 211 -34.97 1.66 6.73
C LEU A 211 -36.06 0.81 7.39
N LYS A 212 -37.10 1.47 7.92
CA LYS A 212 -38.29 0.84 8.48
C LYS A 212 -39.00 -0.05 7.46
N GLU A 213 -39.19 0.42 6.22
CA GLU A 213 -39.70 -0.39 5.10
C GLU A 213 -38.79 -1.58 4.78
N LYS A 214 -37.47 -1.38 4.72
CA LYS A 214 -36.49 -2.43 4.39
C LYS A 214 -36.47 -3.55 5.44
N LEU A 215 -36.70 -3.23 6.72
CA LEU A 215 -36.66 -4.18 7.84
C LEU A 215 -38.04 -4.74 8.24
N SER A 216 -39.15 -4.09 7.85
CA SER A 216 -40.51 -4.46 8.26
C SER A 216 -40.81 -5.94 8.03
N GLY A 217 -41.06 -6.69 9.11
CA GLY A 217 -41.43 -8.10 9.07
C GLY A 217 -40.30 -9.07 8.68
N LYS A 218 -39.03 -8.64 8.70
CA LYS A 218 -37.85 -9.50 8.46
C LYS A 218 -37.02 -9.68 9.73
N LYS A 219 -36.36 -10.82 9.86
CA LYS A 219 -35.48 -11.13 11.00
C LYS A 219 -34.06 -10.67 10.69
N PHE A 220 -33.56 -9.64 11.38
CA PHE A 220 -32.24 -9.05 11.08
C PHE A 220 -31.16 -9.32 12.14
N LEU A 221 -29.89 -9.21 11.72
CA LEU A 221 -28.71 -9.13 12.58
C LEU A 221 -27.90 -7.88 12.22
N ILE A 222 -27.88 -6.88 13.09
CA ILE A 222 -27.11 -5.63 12.88
C ILE A 222 -25.96 -5.58 13.88
N VAL A 223 -24.74 -5.35 13.42
CA VAL A 223 -23.58 -5.11 14.29
C VAL A 223 -23.24 -3.63 14.34
N LEU A 224 -23.13 -3.08 15.55
CA LEU A 224 -22.59 -1.75 15.84
C LEU A 224 -21.25 -1.94 16.58
N ASP A 225 -20.14 -1.75 15.88
CA ASP A 225 -18.79 -2.03 16.41
C ASP A 225 -18.13 -0.79 17.05
N ASP A 226 -17.56 -1.01 18.24
CA ASP A 226 -16.85 -0.07 19.11
C ASP A 226 -17.61 1.21 19.52
N VAL A 227 -18.91 1.10 19.83
CA VAL A 227 -19.78 2.24 20.22
C VAL A 227 -19.32 2.93 21.51
N TRP A 228 -19.14 4.26 21.45
CA TRP A 228 -18.71 5.09 22.59
C TRP A 228 -19.81 5.95 23.25
N ASN A 229 -20.94 6.18 22.58
CA ASN A 229 -21.91 7.22 22.94
C ASN A 229 -22.85 6.85 24.10
N GLU A 230 -22.87 7.68 25.16
CA GLU A 230 -23.78 7.58 26.31
C GLU A 230 -25.09 8.38 26.16
N ASP A 231 -25.30 9.10 25.04
CA ASP A 231 -26.55 9.85 24.79
C ASP A 231 -27.71 8.90 24.47
N TYR A 232 -28.58 8.69 25.47
CA TYR A 232 -29.79 7.87 25.36
C TYR A 232 -30.80 8.40 24.32
N GLN A 233 -30.89 9.72 24.10
CA GLN A 233 -31.84 10.28 23.12
C GLN A 233 -31.40 9.97 21.69
N LYS A 234 -30.09 10.07 21.40
CA LYS A 234 -29.54 9.59 20.12
C LYS A 234 -29.74 8.09 19.92
N TRP A 235 -29.60 7.29 20.99
CA TRP A 235 -29.86 5.85 20.92
C TRP A 235 -31.33 5.55 20.58
N VAL A 236 -32.29 6.18 21.27
CA VAL A 236 -33.73 6.04 20.98
C VAL A 236 -34.04 6.45 19.53
N LEU A 237 -33.50 7.59 19.06
CA LEU A 237 -33.63 8.03 17.67
C LEU A 237 -33.04 7.04 16.65
N CYS A 238 -31.91 6.39 16.97
CA CYS A 238 -31.30 5.37 16.12
C CYS A 238 -32.04 4.03 16.14
N ARG A 239 -32.69 3.70 17.27
CA ARG A 239 -33.41 2.44 17.49
C ARG A 239 -34.81 2.44 16.87
N ALA A 240 -35.52 3.58 16.87
CA ALA A 240 -36.90 3.69 16.40
C ALA A 240 -37.23 3.03 15.04
N PRO A 241 -36.42 3.15 13.96
CA PRO A 241 -36.70 2.48 12.68
C PRO A 241 -36.43 0.96 12.69
N LEU A 242 -35.79 0.43 13.74
CA LEU A 242 -35.45 -0.99 13.86
C LEU A 242 -36.56 -1.81 14.53
N GLU A 243 -37.47 -1.15 15.26
CA GLU A 243 -38.52 -1.81 16.07
C GLU A 243 -39.65 -2.45 15.23
N THR A 244 -39.62 -2.33 13.89
CA THR A 244 -40.51 -3.05 12.98
C THR A 244 -39.95 -4.39 12.47
N GLY A 245 -38.80 -4.85 12.99
CA GLY A 245 -38.25 -6.17 12.69
C GLY A 245 -39.16 -7.32 13.13
N ALA A 246 -38.97 -8.50 12.55
CA ALA A 246 -39.63 -9.72 13.03
C ALA A 246 -39.03 -10.18 14.37
N LEU A 247 -39.86 -10.83 15.18
CA LEU A 247 -39.48 -11.40 16.48
C LEU A 247 -38.22 -12.26 16.37
N GLY A 248 -37.25 -12.00 17.26
CA GLY A 248 -35.95 -12.68 17.24
C GLY A 248 -34.89 -11.97 16.38
N SER A 249 -35.17 -10.75 15.92
CA SER A 249 -34.14 -9.84 15.39
C SER A 249 -33.14 -9.44 16.49
N LYS A 250 -31.86 -9.29 16.11
CA LYS A 250 -30.74 -9.10 17.04
C LYS A 250 -29.89 -7.90 16.64
N ILE A 251 -29.43 -7.15 17.63
CA ILE A 251 -28.39 -6.13 17.50
C ILE A 251 -27.20 -6.55 18.36
N LEU A 252 -26.01 -6.62 17.76
CA LEU A 252 -24.76 -6.89 18.47
C LEU A 252 -24.03 -5.55 18.64
N VAL A 253 -23.78 -5.14 19.88
CA VAL A 253 -23.04 -3.90 20.17
C VAL A 253 -21.70 -4.28 20.76
N THR A 254 -20.58 -3.86 20.16
CA THR A 254 -19.28 -3.95 20.85
C THR A 254 -18.92 -2.59 21.43
N THR A 255 -18.36 -2.56 22.64
CA THR A 255 -17.98 -1.31 23.31
C THR A 255 -16.82 -1.52 24.29
N ARG A 256 -16.14 -0.43 24.65
CA ARG A 256 -15.14 -0.37 25.72
C ARG A 256 -15.73 0.13 27.05
N ASN A 257 -16.98 0.62 27.03
CA ASN A 257 -17.62 1.34 28.14
C ASN A 257 -18.83 0.58 28.71
N SER A 258 -18.85 0.38 30.04
CA SER A 258 -19.97 -0.29 30.73
C SER A 258 -21.26 0.53 30.77
N SER A 259 -21.18 1.87 30.77
CA SER A 259 -22.35 2.74 30.67
C SER A 259 -23.14 2.48 29.38
N VAL A 260 -22.43 2.44 28.23
CA VAL A 260 -23.03 2.19 26.90
C VAL A 260 -23.77 0.85 26.87
N SER A 261 -23.20 -0.19 27.48
CA SER A 261 -23.87 -1.48 27.64
C SER A 261 -25.15 -1.40 28.49
N SER A 262 -25.15 -0.62 29.58
CA SER A 262 -26.33 -0.40 30.42
C SER A 262 -27.41 0.47 29.76
N ILE A 263 -27.02 1.30 28.78
CA ILE A 263 -27.89 2.20 28.00
C ILE A 263 -28.54 1.47 26.82
N MET A 264 -27.81 0.52 26.20
CA MET A 264 -28.23 -0.13 24.95
C MET A 264 -28.66 -1.59 25.08
N GLY A 265 -28.13 -2.35 26.05
CA GLY A 265 -28.30 -3.80 26.16
C GLY A 265 -29.68 -4.25 26.64
N THR A 266 -30.20 -5.34 26.06
CA THR A 266 -31.33 -6.12 26.62
C THR A 266 -30.89 -7.47 27.19
N PHE A 267 -29.61 -7.83 27.04
CA PHE A 267 -28.96 -8.99 27.64
C PHE A 267 -27.81 -8.54 28.57
N PRO A 268 -27.45 -9.33 29.60
CA PRO A 268 -26.23 -9.12 30.37
C PRO A 268 -25.01 -9.10 29.45
N PRO A 269 -23.99 -8.25 29.72
CA PRO A 269 -22.87 -8.11 28.81
C PRO A 269 -21.96 -9.33 28.73
N CYS A 270 -21.62 -9.70 27.50
CA CYS A 270 -20.52 -10.61 27.19
C CYS A 270 -19.19 -9.89 27.49
N LEU A 271 -18.71 -10.02 28.72
CA LEU A 271 -17.39 -9.56 29.14
C LEU A 271 -16.30 -10.40 28.47
N LEU A 272 -15.67 -9.85 27.45
CA LEU A 272 -14.47 -10.45 26.83
C LEU A 272 -13.35 -10.43 27.87
N LYS A 273 -12.90 -11.61 28.29
CA LYS A 273 -11.79 -11.77 29.23
C LYS A 273 -10.45 -11.60 28.53
N GLU A 274 -9.42 -11.31 29.30
CA GLU A 274 -8.03 -11.47 28.87
C GLU A 274 -7.80 -12.93 28.43
N LEU A 275 -6.99 -13.15 27.39
CA LEU A 275 -6.65 -14.50 26.94
C LEU A 275 -5.94 -15.27 28.04
N ALA A 276 -6.19 -16.58 28.14
CA ALA A 276 -5.54 -17.38 29.15
C ALA A 276 -4.02 -17.40 28.91
N PHE A 277 -3.26 -17.55 30.00
CA PHE A 277 -1.80 -17.48 29.96
C PHE A 277 -1.18 -18.46 28.94
N ASN A 278 -1.78 -19.64 28.76
CA ASN A 278 -1.34 -20.63 27.78
C ASN A 278 -1.60 -20.17 26.34
N ASP A 279 -2.76 -19.62 26.03
CA ASP A 279 -3.08 -19.10 24.69
C ASP A 279 -2.17 -17.93 24.30
N CYS A 280 -1.86 -17.09 25.28
CA CYS A 280 -0.89 -16.01 25.14
C CYS A 280 0.52 -16.55 24.85
N LEU A 281 0.92 -17.63 25.52
CA LEU A 281 2.21 -18.29 25.31
C LEU A 281 2.28 -19.00 23.93
N HIS A 282 1.17 -19.60 23.48
CA HIS A 282 1.04 -20.18 22.13
C HIS A 282 1.13 -19.10 21.04
N LEU A 283 0.40 -17.98 21.19
CA LEU A 283 0.45 -16.83 20.27
C LEU A 283 1.86 -16.20 20.22
N PHE A 284 2.54 -16.12 21.36
CA PHE A 284 3.91 -15.63 21.45
C PHE A 284 4.92 -16.58 20.79
N ALA A 285 4.80 -17.89 21.02
CA ALA A 285 5.64 -18.92 20.40
C ALA A 285 5.52 -18.89 18.86
N ASP A 286 4.29 -18.78 18.36
CA ASP A 286 4.00 -18.69 16.93
C ASP A 286 4.72 -17.50 16.29
N HIS A 287 4.59 -16.30 16.87
CA HIS A 287 5.21 -15.08 16.33
C HIS A 287 6.73 -14.99 16.55
N ALA A 288 7.29 -15.61 17.61
CA ALA A 288 8.72 -15.59 17.92
C ALA A 288 9.55 -16.73 17.29
N LEU A 289 8.94 -17.91 17.10
CA LEU A 289 9.64 -19.14 16.68
C LEU A 289 9.02 -19.78 15.43
N GLY A 290 7.81 -19.39 15.02
CA GLY A 290 7.07 -20.08 13.96
C GLY A 290 6.53 -21.46 14.39
N THR A 291 6.40 -21.69 15.70
CA THR A 291 5.96 -22.96 16.28
C THR A 291 4.89 -22.73 17.34
N THR A 292 3.91 -23.63 17.44
CA THR A 292 2.85 -23.53 18.46
C THR A 292 3.32 -23.81 19.89
N ALA A 293 4.57 -24.26 20.09
CA ALA A 293 5.14 -24.56 21.40
C ALA A 293 6.67 -24.42 21.41
N PHE A 294 7.24 -24.32 22.63
CA PHE A 294 8.67 -24.24 22.91
C PHE A 294 9.39 -25.60 22.94
N THR A 295 8.79 -26.67 22.44
CA THR A 295 9.33 -28.05 22.56
C THR A 295 10.73 -28.24 21.95
N ALA A 296 11.09 -27.47 20.92
CA ALA A 296 12.43 -27.44 20.32
C ALA A 296 13.37 -26.37 20.93
N HIS A 297 12.85 -25.52 21.82
CA HIS A 297 13.51 -24.33 22.36
C HIS A 297 13.22 -24.15 23.87
N SER A 298 13.18 -25.25 24.63
CA SER A 298 12.77 -25.25 26.05
C SER A 298 13.59 -24.33 26.96
N TYR A 299 14.84 -24.04 26.58
CA TYR A 299 15.71 -23.07 27.25
C TYR A 299 15.27 -21.60 27.08
N LEU A 300 14.36 -21.29 26.16
CA LEU A 300 13.72 -19.97 26.01
C LEU A 300 12.36 -19.89 26.71
N GLU A 301 11.77 -21.02 27.09
CA GLU A 301 10.37 -21.12 27.53
C GLU A 301 10.09 -20.32 28.82
N GLU A 302 11.00 -20.35 29.79
CA GLU A 302 10.83 -19.59 31.05
C GLU A 302 10.93 -18.07 30.84
N MET A 303 11.78 -17.62 29.90
CA MET A 303 11.82 -16.20 29.52
C MET A 303 10.57 -15.79 28.75
N ALA A 304 10.07 -16.66 27.86
CA ALA A 304 8.80 -16.44 27.16
C ALA A 304 7.64 -16.29 28.15
N LYS A 305 7.54 -17.16 29.16
CA LYS A 305 6.53 -17.12 30.22
C LYS A 305 6.55 -15.79 30.98
N GLU A 306 7.71 -15.30 31.40
CA GLU A 306 7.81 -14.04 32.14
C GLU A 306 7.59 -12.80 31.24
N ILE A 307 8.00 -12.82 29.96
CA ILE A 307 7.64 -11.75 28.99
C ILE A 307 6.11 -11.73 28.77
N VAL A 308 5.49 -12.87 28.50
CA VAL A 308 4.03 -13.00 28.29
C VAL A 308 3.23 -12.55 29.53
N LYS A 309 3.71 -12.90 30.73
CA LYS A 309 3.16 -12.46 32.01
C LYS A 309 3.19 -10.93 32.17
N ARG A 310 4.27 -10.27 31.71
CA ARG A 310 4.37 -8.79 31.68
C ARG A 310 3.43 -8.16 30.63
N CYS A 311 3.08 -8.89 29.57
CA CYS A 311 2.12 -8.45 28.55
C CYS A 311 0.64 -8.48 28.99
N ARG A 312 0.32 -9.00 30.20
CA ARG A 312 -1.03 -9.01 30.80
C ARG A 312 -2.15 -9.46 29.85
N GLY A 313 -1.92 -10.55 29.12
CA GLY A 313 -2.94 -11.15 28.25
C GLY A 313 -3.31 -10.37 26.97
N LEU A 314 -2.58 -9.30 26.63
CA LEU A 314 -2.91 -8.38 25.53
C LEU A 314 -2.35 -8.86 24.18
N PRO A 315 -3.20 -9.23 23.18
CA PRO A 315 -2.75 -9.82 21.92
C PRO A 315 -1.75 -8.96 21.14
N LEU A 316 -1.98 -7.64 21.06
CA LEU A 316 -1.14 -6.75 20.25
C LEU A 316 0.28 -6.63 20.82
N ALA A 317 0.42 -6.56 22.16
CA ALA A 317 1.71 -6.55 22.84
C ALA A 317 2.45 -7.89 22.65
N ILE A 318 1.72 -9.01 22.79
CA ILE A 318 2.23 -10.37 22.57
C ILE A 318 2.76 -10.53 21.14
N LYS A 319 1.99 -10.11 20.13
CA LYS A 319 2.39 -10.17 18.72
C LYS A 319 3.59 -9.28 18.40
N ALA A 320 3.60 -8.04 18.89
CA ALA A 320 4.66 -7.08 18.62
C ALA A 320 6.00 -7.48 19.28
N LEU A 321 5.97 -8.08 20.48
CA LEU A 321 7.17 -8.58 21.14
C LEU A 321 7.62 -9.95 20.58
N GLY A 322 6.68 -10.81 20.21
CA GLY A 322 6.97 -12.06 19.49
C GLY A 322 7.67 -11.79 18.16
N GLY A 323 7.08 -10.95 17.30
CA GLY A 323 7.66 -10.54 16.02
C GLY A 323 9.02 -9.83 16.15
N MET A 324 9.25 -9.09 17.25
CA MET A 324 10.55 -8.49 17.58
C MET A 324 11.62 -9.53 17.99
N LEU A 325 11.21 -10.68 18.52
CA LEU A 325 12.08 -11.81 18.88
C LEU A 325 12.16 -12.88 17.77
N ARG A 326 11.45 -12.69 16.65
CA ARG A 326 11.33 -13.68 15.57
C ARG A 326 12.69 -14.17 15.07
N GLY A 327 12.96 -15.46 15.28
CA GLY A 327 14.20 -16.13 14.89
C GLY A 327 15.42 -15.88 15.79
N LYS A 328 15.30 -15.14 16.89
CA LYS A 328 16.41 -14.91 17.84
C LYS A 328 16.59 -16.10 18.80
N GLN A 329 17.52 -16.99 18.50
CA GLN A 329 17.81 -18.17 19.35
C GLN A 329 18.76 -17.89 20.52
N ASN A 330 19.38 -16.71 20.62
CA ASN A 330 20.33 -16.38 21.69
C ASN A 330 19.61 -15.87 22.96
N PRO A 331 19.73 -16.55 24.13
CA PRO A 331 19.08 -16.14 25.38
C PRO A 331 19.33 -14.69 25.79
N LYS A 332 20.54 -14.15 25.54
CA LYS A 332 20.87 -12.77 25.94
C LYS A 332 19.95 -11.73 25.31
N GLN A 333 19.49 -11.97 24.08
CA GLN A 333 18.57 -11.08 23.37
C GLN A 333 17.12 -11.15 23.89
N TRP A 334 16.84 -12.11 24.77
CA TRP A 334 15.59 -12.23 25.52
C TRP A 334 15.75 -11.62 26.92
N GLU A 335 16.91 -11.82 27.56
CA GLU A 335 17.30 -11.14 28.82
C GLU A 335 17.30 -9.61 28.66
N GLU A 336 17.84 -9.08 27.56
CA GLU A 336 17.81 -7.66 27.18
C GLU A 336 16.39 -7.07 27.19
N VAL A 337 15.39 -7.83 26.69
CA VAL A 337 13.97 -7.44 26.68
C VAL A 337 13.35 -7.59 28.06
N LEU A 338 13.68 -8.66 28.79
CA LEU A 338 13.13 -9.00 30.11
C LEU A 338 13.51 -7.98 31.19
N TYR A 339 14.79 -7.56 31.19
CA TYR A 339 15.37 -6.67 32.20
C TYR A 339 15.43 -5.20 31.77
N SER A 340 14.77 -4.84 30.66
CA SER A 340 14.73 -3.45 30.19
C SER A 340 13.93 -2.54 31.13
N LYS A 341 14.52 -1.40 31.49
CA LYS A 341 13.93 -0.37 32.36
C LYS A 341 12.69 0.31 31.78
N ILE A 342 12.35 0.03 30.51
CA ILE A 342 11.10 0.51 29.88
C ILE A 342 9.87 -0.11 30.58
N TRP A 343 10.00 -1.31 31.17
CA TRP A 343 8.94 -1.91 32.00
C TRP A 343 8.61 -1.13 33.27
N ASP A 344 9.55 -0.32 33.78
CA ASP A 344 9.42 0.39 35.06
C ASP A 344 8.87 1.83 34.91
N LEU A 345 8.45 2.22 33.70
CA LEU A 345 7.92 3.55 33.42
C LEU A 345 6.47 3.72 33.95
N PRO A 346 6.16 4.82 34.67
CA PRO A 346 4.89 4.97 35.38
C PRO A 346 3.75 5.42 34.45
N GLU A 347 3.00 4.46 33.90
CA GLU A 347 1.83 4.73 33.03
C GLU A 347 0.60 3.87 33.41
N THR A 348 -0.60 4.40 33.15
CA THR A 348 -1.87 3.91 33.72
C THR A 348 -2.33 2.53 33.23
N ASN A 349 -2.11 2.21 31.95
CA ASN A 349 -2.75 1.06 31.30
C ASN A 349 -1.79 -0.10 30.94
N GLY A 350 -0.48 0.03 31.16
CA GLY A 350 0.51 -1.04 30.95
C GLY A 350 0.74 -1.52 29.50
N ILE A 351 -0.09 -1.11 28.53
CA ILE A 351 0.05 -1.50 27.12
C ILE A 351 1.24 -0.81 26.45
N LEU A 352 1.42 0.49 26.72
CA LEU A 352 2.43 1.32 26.05
C LEU A 352 3.86 0.80 26.28
N PRO A 353 4.31 0.44 27.51
CA PRO A 353 5.66 -0.12 27.74
C PRO A 353 6.01 -1.31 26.84
N ALA A 354 5.07 -2.22 26.58
CA ALA A 354 5.31 -3.39 25.72
C ALA A 354 5.44 -3.02 24.23
N LEU A 355 4.57 -2.14 23.72
CA LEU A 355 4.65 -1.65 22.34
C LEU A 355 5.89 -0.75 22.14
N ARG A 356 6.22 0.04 23.16
CA ARG A 356 7.42 0.88 23.25
C ARG A 356 8.71 0.06 23.25
N LEU A 357 8.71 -1.11 23.89
CA LEU A 357 9.80 -2.09 23.78
C LEU A 357 9.98 -2.60 22.34
N SER A 358 8.88 -2.93 21.64
CA SER A 358 8.94 -3.30 20.22
C SER A 358 9.51 -2.18 19.35
N TYR A 359 9.13 -0.92 19.58
CA TYR A 359 9.72 0.23 18.89
C TYR A 359 11.21 0.43 19.27
N HIS A 360 11.58 0.32 20.54
CA HIS A 360 12.95 0.52 21.00
C HIS A 360 13.95 -0.47 20.37
N HIS A 361 13.52 -1.69 20.04
CA HIS A 361 14.35 -2.69 19.35
C HIS A 361 14.24 -2.67 17.81
N LEU A 362 13.51 -1.71 17.22
CA LEU A 362 13.58 -1.49 15.76
C LEU A 362 14.97 -0.92 15.37
N PRO A 363 15.50 -1.30 14.20
CA PRO A 363 16.60 -0.59 13.56
C PRO A 363 16.32 0.91 13.41
N SER A 364 17.36 1.74 13.51
CA SER A 364 17.28 3.22 13.39
C SER A 364 16.52 3.69 12.14
N ASN A 365 16.80 3.06 10.99
CA ASN A 365 16.10 3.32 9.74
C ASN A 365 14.59 3.00 9.79
N LEU A 366 14.18 1.94 10.51
CA LEU A 366 12.75 1.60 10.67
C LEU A 366 12.07 2.51 11.69
N LYS A 367 12.76 2.92 12.76
CA LYS A 367 12.28 3.95 13.69
C LYS A 367 11.99 5.26 12.94
N ARG A 368 12.87 5.69 12.03
CA ARG A 368 12.66 6.87 11.17
C ARG A 368 11.46 6.73 10.24
N CYS A 369 11.29 5.57 9.60
CA CYS A 369 10.15 5.30 8.73
C CYS A 369 8.81 5.25 9.50
N PHE A 370 8.77 4.57 10.65
CA PHE A 370 7.55 4.44 11.48
C PHE A 370 7.18 5.74 12.21
N GLY A 371 8.14 6.49 12.75
CA GLY A 371 7.86 7.77 13.41
C GLY A 371 7.26 8.81 12.47
N TYR A 372 7.71 8.84 11.21
CA TYR A 372 7.07 9.66 10.17
C TYR A 372 5.58 9.31 9.97
N CYS A 373 5.18 8.05 10.16
CA CYS A 373 3.78 7.65 10.07
C CYS A 373 2.87 8.25 11.15
N ALA A 374 3.40 8.96 12.16
CA ALA A 374 2.61 9.75 13.10
C ALA A 374 1.78 10.86 12.42
N ILE A 375 2.18 11.30 11.21
CA ILE A 375 1.36 12.24 10.42
C ILE A 375 0.09 11.58 9.86
N LEU A 376 -0.01 10.25 9.84
CA LEU A 376 -1.20 9.57 9.34
C LEU A 376 -2.35 9.70 10.36
N PRO A 377 -3.56 10.07 9.92
CA PRO A 377 -4.78 9.94 10.70
C PRO A 377 -4.98 8.54 11.29
N LYS A 378 -5.61 8.47 12.47
CA LYS A 378 -6.24 7.22 12.93
C LYS A 378 -7.30 6.77 11.93
N ASP A 379 -7.45 5.45 11.81
CA ASP A 379 -8.31 4.76 10.83
C ASP A 379 -7.99 5.04 9.34
N MET A 380 -6.83 5.63 9.02
CA MET A 380 -6.40 5.78 7.62
C MET A 380 -6.00 4.43 7.01
N GLU A 381 -6.67 4.05 5.92
CA GLU A 381 -6.12 3.14 4.92
C GLU A 381 -5.09 3.84 4.05
N PHE A 382 -3.98 3.16 3.76
CA PHE A 382 -2.93 3.62 2.85
C PHE A 382 -2.44 2.50 1.93
N GLU A 383 -1.85 2.88 0.80
CA GLU A 383 -1.19 1.98 -0.15
C GLU A 383 0.30 1.85 0.18
N GLU A 384 0.88 0.65 -0.04
CA GLU A 384 2.31 0.41 0.22
C GLU A 384 3.21 1.33 -0.60
N ASP A 385 2.97 1.42 -1.92
CA ASP A 385 3.74 2.31 -2.81
C ASP A 385 3.63 3.78 -2.38
N GLU A 386 2.48 4.25 -1.89
CA GLU A 386 2.33 5.64 -1.44
C GLU A 386 3.24 5.94 -0.24
N LEU A 387 3.25 5.07 0.78
CA LEU A 387 4.09 5.26 1.96
C LEU A 387 5.59 5.10 1.63
N VAL A 388 5.94 4.15 0.77
CA VAL A 388 7.31 3.94 0.29
C VAL A 388 7.84 5.14 -0.51
N LEU A 389 7.00 5.78 -1.35
CA LEU A 389 7.37 6.96 -2.11
C LEU A 389 7.53 8.22 -1.23
N MET A 390 6.75 8.34 -0.14
CA MET A 390 6.99 9.40 0.86
C MET A 390 8.33 9.21 1.60
N TRP A 391 8.64 7.99 2.05
CA TRP A 391 9.95 7.71 2.68
C TRP A 391 11.14 7.90 1.73
N LEU A 392 10.95 7.64 0.43
CA LEU A 392 11.94 7.91 -0.62
C LEU A 392 12.21 9.41 -0.74
N ALA A 393 11.16 10.22 -0.85
CA ALA A 393 11.24 11.68 -0.98
C ALA A 393 11.88 12.33 0.27
N GLU A 394 11.51 11.90 1.47
CA GLU A 394 12.14 12.36 2.71
C GLU A 394 13.60 11.87 2.88
N GLY A 395 14.09 10.98 2.00
CA GLY A 395 15.47 10.55 1.96
C GLY A 395 15.83 9.46 2.98
N PHE A 396 14.84 8.74 3.54
CA PHE A 396 15.07 7.71 4.55
C PHE A 396 15.72 6.44 3.96
N LEU A 397 15.63 6.25 2.63
CA LEU A 397 16.02 5.04 1.91
C LEU A 397 17.47 5.13 1.38
N VAL A 398 18.43 5.26 2.29
CA VAL A 398 19.85 5.52 1.98
C VAL A 398 20.53 4.30 1.32
N GLN A 399 20.89 4.42 0.04
CA GLN A 399 21.54 3.36 -0.73
C GLN A 399 23.07 3.34 -0.51
N ARG A 400 23.61 2.19 -0.07
CA ARG A 400 25.07 1.97 -0.07
C ARG A 400 25.57 1.81 -1.51
N LYS A 401 26.69 2.45 -1.86
CA LYS A 401 27.27 2.56 -3.21
C LYS A 401 27.69 1.23 -3.92
N HIS A 402 27.36 0.08 -3.35
CA HIS A 402 27.73 -1.25 -3.85
C HIS A 402 26.59 -2.29 -3.82
N SER A 403 25.32 -1.87 -3.64
CA SER A 403 24.17 -2.79 -3.71
C SER A 403 23.23 -2.45 -4.85
N GLU A 404 23.03 -3.40 -5.77
CA GLU A 404 22.22 -3.27 -7.01
C GLU A 404 20.69 -3.23 -6.77
N LYS A 405 20.26 -2.93 -5.54
CA LYS A 405 18.85 -2.79 -5.16
C LYS A 405 18.48 -1.30 -5.20
N SER A 406 17.40 -0.97 -5.91
CA SER A 406 16.85 0.39 -5.96
C SER A 406 16.38 0.85 -4.57
N ALA A 407 16.31 2.16 -4.37
CA ALA A 407 15.79 2.73 -3.12
C ALA A 407 14.31 2.35 -2.89
N LYS A 408 13.47 2.30 -3.95
CA LYS A 408 12.11 1.75 -3.91
C LYS A 408 12.08 0.33 -3.32
N ASN A 409 12.93 -0.59 -3.81
CA ASN A 409 12.99 -1.97 -3.30
C ASN A 409 13.51 -2.07 -1.85
N LEU A 410 14.31 -1.09 -1.38
CA LEU A 410 14.68 -0.99 0.03
C LEU A 410 13.50 -0.51 0.89
N GLY A 411 12.68 0.41 0.38
CA GLY A 411 11.44 0.87 0.99
C GLY A 411 10.40 -0.25 1.17
N HIS A 412 10.10 -1.01 0.11
CA HIS A 412 9.24 -2.20 0.22
C HIS A 412 9.76 -3.20 1.27
N LYS A 413 11.08 -3.42 1.32
CA LYS A 413 11.67 -4.26 2.36
C LYS A 413 11.42 -3.69 3.77
N TYR A 414 11.53 -2.37 3.96
CA TYR A 414 11.25 -1.72 5.25
C TYR A 414 9.75 -1.78 5.61
N PHE A 415 8.86 -1.66 4.62
CA PHE A 415 7.42 -1.81 4.78
C PHE A 415 7.05 -3.23 5.23
N HIS A 416 7.52 -4.25 4.53
CA HIS A 416 7.28 -5.65 4.92
C HIS A 416 7.93 -6.01 6.28
N ASP A 417 9.08 -5.44 6.64
CA ASP A 417 9.70 -5.65 7.96
C ASP A 417 8.80 -5.11 9.09
N LEU A 418 8.22 -3.90 8.93
CA LEU A 418 7.23 -3.33 9.85
C LEU A 418 5.90 -4.12 9.87
N LEU A 419 5.41 -4.55 8.71
CA LEU A 419 4.21 -5.41 8.58
C LEU A 419 4.42 -6.75 9.31
N SER A 420 5.56 -7.41 9.11
CA SER A 420 5.89 -8.69 9.75
C SER A 420 6.00 -8.60 11.28
N ARG A 421 6.23 -7.39 11.81
CA ARG A 421 6.25 -7.06 13.25
C ARG A 421 4.89 -6.59 13.79
N SER A 422 3.83 -6.62 12.99
CA SER A 422 2.47 -6.12 13.33
C SER A 422 2.37 -4.62 13.64
N PHE A 423 3.32 -3.79 13.16
CA PHE A 423 3.21 -2.32 13.22
C PHE A 423 2.21 -1.76 12.20
N PHE A 424 2.07 -2.45 11.07
CA PHE A 424 0.97 -2.29 10.11
C PHE A 424 0.10 -3.54 10.10
N GLN A 425 -1.12 -3.42 9.59
CA GLN A 425 -2.07 -4.52 9.39
C GLN A 425 -2.67 -4.40 7.98
N GLN A 426 -3.08 -5.51 7.37
CA GLN A 426 -3.80 -5.49 6.09
C GLN A 426 -5.26 -5.11 6.35
N ALA A 427 -5.87 -4.28 5.50
CA ALA A 427 -7.26 -3.90 5.62
C ALA A 427 -8.18 -5.11 5.38
N SER A 428 -9.29 -5.20 6.13
CA SER A 428 -10.24 -6.33 6.03
C SER A 428 -11.00 -6.35 4.70
N ASP A 429 -11.23 -5.17 4.13
CA ASP A 429 -12.20 -4.97 3.04
C ASP A 429 -11.51 -4.85 1.67
N ASN A 430 -10.20 -4.57 1.65
CA ASN A 430 -9.39 -4.53 0.44
C ASN A 430 -7.95 -5.06 0.69
N PRO A 431 -7.54 -6.19 0.09
CA PRO A 431 -6.22 -6.78 0.31
C PRO A 431 -5.05 -5.94 -0.25
N SER A 432 -5.31 -4.95 -1.11
CA SER A 432 -4.27 -4.02 -1.62
C SER A 432 -3.96 -2.86 -0.67
N ARG A 433 -4.62 -2.79 0.50
CA ARG A 433 -4.52 -1.67 1.45
C ARG A 433 -4.14 -2.11 2.85
N PHE A 434 -3.56 -1.17 3.57
CA PHE A 434 -3.02 -1.36 4.91
C PHE A 434 -3.48 -0.27 5.85
N THR A 435 -3.54 -0.60 7.14
CA THR A 435 -3.90 0.32 8.23
C THR A 435 -2.85 0.29 9.34
N MET A 436 -2.85 1.34 10.16
CA MET A 436 -2.14 1.36 11.43
C MET A 436 -3.16 1.34 12.57
N HIS A 437 -3.11 0.30 13.39
CA HIS A 437 -3.98 0.16 14.57
C HIS A 437 -3.74 1.33 15.55
N ASP A 438 -4.81 1.90 16.17
CA ASP A 438 -4.77 3.06 17.08
C ASP A 438 -3.55 3.10 18.00
N LEU A 439 -3.34 2.05 18.81
CA LEU A 439 -2.24 1.96 19.78
C LEU A 439 -0.83 2.02 19.15
N MET A 440 -0.67 1.69 17.86
CA MET A 440 0.57 1.93 17.12
C MET A 440 0.63 3.39 16.59
N ASN A 441 -0.49 3.99 16.22
CA ASN A 441 -0.57 5.41 15.86
C ASN A 441 -0.27 6.32 17.08
N ASP A 442 -0.84 5.99 18.25
CA ASP A 442 -0.53 6.60 19.54
C ASP A 442 0.95 6.47 19.91
N LEU A 443 1.57 5.30 19.66
CA LEU A 443 3.00 5.10 19.87
C LEU A 443 3.86 5.95 18.91
N ALA A 444 3.48 6.02 17.63
CA ALA A 444 4.16 6.85 16.64
C ALA A 444 4.07 8.34 17.01
N GLU A 445 2.89 8.81 17.41
CA GLU A 445 2.62 10.18 17.87
C GLU A 445 3.40 10.52 19.15
N TYR A 446 3.46 9.60 20.11
CA TYR A 446 4.22 9.75 21.36
C TYR A 446 5.73 9.83 21.10
N GLU A 447 6.31 8.91 20.32
CA GLU A 447 7.76 8.86 20.09
C GLU A 447 8.25 9.90 19.07
N SER A 448 7.35 10.45 18.25
CA SER A 448 7.63 11.52 17.27
C SER A 448 7.15 12.91 17.74
N LYS A 449 6.82 13.04 19.02
CA LYS A 449 6.27 14.26 19.63
C LYS A 449 7.24 15.45 19.45
N GLY A 450 6.73 16.53 18.86
CA GLY A 450 7.54 17.71 18.52
C GLY A 450 8.32 17.60 17.19
N ILE A 451 8.22 16.47 16.50
CA ILE A 451 8.81 16.24 15.17
C ILE A 451 7.69 16.13 14.13
N CYS A 452 6.64 15.36 14.44
CA CYS A 452 5.40 15.28 13.68
C CYS A 452 4.28 16.09 14.38
N LEU A 453 3.39 16.71 13.60
CA LEU A 453 2.15 17.32 14.09
C LEU A 453 0.97 16.94 13.19
N ARG A 454 -0.09 16.39 13.79
CA ARG A 454 -1.36 16.16 13.11
C ARG A 454 -2.38 17.20 13.60
N LEU A 455 -2.79 18.10 12.71
CA LEU A 455 -3.73 19.18 13.02
C LEU A 455 -5.17 18.71 12.81
N ASP A 456 -5.69 17.99 13.82
CA ASP A 456 -7.05 17.42 13.80
C ASP A 456 -8.12 18.40 14.31
N ASP A 457 -8.11 18.77 15.61
CA ASP A 457 -9.27 19.44 16.26
C ASP A 457 -8.92 20.55 17.29
N LYS A 458 -7.77 21.23 17.18
CA LYS A 458 -7.34 22.25 18.17
C LYS A 458 -6.79 23.56 17.59
N LEU A 459 -7.58 24.20 16.72
CA LEU A 459 -7.36 25.60 16.31
C LEU A 459 -8.21 26.58 17.14
N GLU A 460 -8.11 26.48 18.46
CA GLU A 460 -8.53 27.56 19.37
C GLU A 460 -7.35 28.52 19.58
N ASP A 461 -7.51 29.78 19.12
CA ASP A 461 -6.71 30.97 19.42
C ASP A 461 -5.21 30.79 19.70
N THR A 462 -4.46 30.22 18.75
CA THR A 462 -2.98 30.19 18.79
C THR A 462 -2.37 30.94 17.61
N ALA A 463 -1.93 32.18 17.85
CA ALA A 463 -1.29 33.07 16.87
C ALA A 463 0.14 32.66 16.44
N SER A 464 0.53 31.40 16.67
CA SER A 464 1.81 30.83 16.27
C SER A 464 1.68 29.31 16.05
N PHE A 465 1.97 28.84 14.84
CA PHE A 465 2.11 27.41 14.57
C PHE A 465 3.30 26.83 15.35
N PRO A 466 3.19 25.62 15.92
CA PRO A 466 4.33 24.94 16.54
C PRO A 466 5.45 24.67 15.54
N THR A 467 6.71 24.86 15.94
CA THR A 467 7.88 24.44 15.15
C THR A 467 7.99 22.92 15.16
N VAL A 468 7.72 22.30 14.02
CA VAL A 468 7.79 20.85 13.79
C VAL A 468 8.40 20.53 12.43
N ARG A 469 8.88 19.30 12.24
CA ARG A 469 9.57 18.87 11.02
C ARG A 469 8.63 18.39 9.93
N TYR A 470 7.56 17.69 10.31
CA TYR A 470 6.53 17.15 9.42
C TYR A 470 5.15 17.51 9.96
N SER A 471 4.18 17.77 9.08
CA SER A 471 2.81 18.08 9.49
C SER A 471 1.76 17.57 8.50
N SER A 472 0.58 17.25 9.02
CA SER A 472 -0.59 16.87 8.23
C SER A 472 -1.86 17.57 8.75
N PHE A 473 -2.84 17.68 7.86
CA PHE A 473 -4.11 18.35 8.06
C PHE A 473 -5.23 17.41 7.65
N ARG A 474 -6.19 17.09 8.53
CA ARG A 474 -7.42 16.40 8.12
C ARG A 474 -8.38 17.37 7.44
N ARG A 475 -9.06 16.89 6.40
CA ARG A 475 -10.17 17.60 5.76
C ARG A 475 -11.41 17.52 6.65
N HIS A 476 -11.63 18.51 7.51
CA HIS A 476 -12.69 18.52 8.52
C HIS A 476 -13.63 19.74 8.43
N LYS A 477 -14.77 19.66 9.16
CA LYS A 477 -16.05 20.38 8.93
C LYS A 477 -15.98 21.92 8.81
N TYR A 478 -14.87 22.58 9.13
CA TYR A 478 -14.81 24.04 9.24
C TYR A 478 -14.80 24.80 7.90
N ASP A 479 -14.47 24.15 6.77
CA ASP A 479 -14.72 24.70 5.42
C ASP A 479 -16.20 25.11 5.23
N LEU A 480 -17.13 24.45 5.92
CA LEU A 480 -18.57 24.68 5.82
C LEU A 480 -19.13 25.76 6.78
N LEU A 481 -18.29 26.38 7.63
CA LEU A 481 -18.76 27.20 8.76
C LEU A 481 -18.60 28.73 8.64
N GLN A 482 -17.89 29.26 7.64
CA GLN A 482 -18.05 30.69 7.29
C GLN A 482 -19.27 30.88 6.38
N ARG A 483 -20.45 31.10 6.97
CA ARG A 483 -21.71 31.35 6.23
C ARG A 483 -21.80 32.76 5.64
N THR A 484 -20.89 33.15 4.74
CA THR A 484 -21.13 34.22 3.74
C THR A 484 -20.06 34.21 2.65
N TYR A 485 -20.49 34.05 1.39
CA TYR A 485 -19.67 34.07 0.17
C TYR A 485 -18.65 32.93 -0.05
N SER A 486 -19.08 31.91 -0.82
CA SER A 486 -18.23 31.04 -1.65
C SER A 486 -17.13 30.22 -0.95
N ASN A 487 -17.51 29.11 -0.29
CA ASN A 487 -16.57 28.29 0.48
C ASN A 487 -16.08 27.02 -0.26
N ASP A 488 -14.93 27.13 -0.93
CA ASP A 488 -13.90 26.07 -0.99
C ASP A 488 -12.48 26.68 -0.80
N PHE A 489 -12.38 28.01 -0.55
CA PHE A 489 -11.17 28.82 -0.65
C PHE A 489 -10.19 28.76 0.54
N LEU A 490 -10.61 28.21 1.69
CA LEU A 490 -9.77 28.13 2.89
C LEU A 490 -8.46 27.36 2.61
N SER A 491 -8.56 26.26 1.86
CA SER A 491 -7.39 25.51 1.38
C SER A 491 -6.45 26.36 0.50
N TYR A 492 -7.00 27.11 -0.45
CA TYR A 492 -6.23 27.93 -1.39
C TYR A 492 -5.51 29.10 -0.68
N GLN A 493 -6.14 29.74 0.30
CA GLN A 493 -5.50 30.77 1.14
C GLN A 493 -4.41 30.18 2.02
N VAL A 494 -4.65 29.04 2.68
CA VAL A 494 -3.63 28.34 3.48
C VAL A 494 -2.42 27.94 2.61
N LEU A 495 -2.64 27.52 1.36
CA LEU A 495 -1.56 27.28 0.41
C LEU A 495 -0.79 28.56 0.08
N LEU A 496 -1.47 29.64 -0.32
CA LEU A 496 -0.82 30.92 -0.63
C LEU A 496 -0.03 31.49 0.56
N GLU A 497 -0.48 31.30 1.79
CA GLU A 497 0.15 31.86 2.99
C GLU A 497 1.23 30.97 3.62
N LEU A 498 1.09 29.64 3.61
CA LEU A 498 2.05 28.74 4.27
C LEU A 498 3.13 28.24 3.31
N VAL A 499 2.78 27.85 2.08
CA VAL A 499 3.75 27.29 1.11
C VAL A 499 5.01 28.17 0.90
N PRO A 500 4.93 29.49 0.69
CA PRO A 500 6.14 30.31 0.50
C PRO A 500 7.03 30.44 1.75
N LYS A 501 6.53 30.04 2.93
CA LYS A 501 7.30 29.96 4.17
C LYS A 501 8.03 28.61 4.29
N LEU A 502 7.45 27.52 3.76
CA LEU A 502 7.93 26.13 3.88
C LEU A 502 9.03 25.76 2.87
N LYS A 503 10.07 26.59 2.74
CA LYS A 503 11.10 26.53 1.66
C LYS A 503 11.86 25.20 1.52
N TYR A 504 11.87 24.37 2.56
CA TYR A 504 12.55 23.07 2.59
C TYR A 504 11.61 21.85 2.47
N LEU A 505 10.32 22.08 2.17
CA LEU A 505 9.33 21.01 2.05
C LEU A 505 9.71 20.00 0.95
N ARG A 506 9.80 18.71 1.32
CA ARG A 506 10.14 17.59 0.42
C ARG A 506 8.90 16.83 -0.06
N VAL A 507 7.86 16.73 0.78
CA VAL A 507 6.59 16.04 0.48
C VAL A 507 5.43 17.02 0.55
N LEU A 508 4.61 17.10 -0.51
CA LEU A 508 3.35 17.83 -0.54
C LEU A 508 2.24 16.94 -1.12
N SER A 509 1.19 16.70 -0.34
CA SER A 509 -0.01 16.00 -0.79
C SER A 509 -1.22 16.90 -0.66
N LEU A 510 -1.88 17.15 -1.79
CA LEU A 510 -3.15 17.86 -1.96
C LEU A 510 -4.22 16.91 -2.49
N ALA A 511 -4.08 15.61 -2.23
CA ALA A 511 -5.01 14.60 -2.74
C ALA A 511 -6.46 14.86 -2.26
N GLY A 512 -7.40 14.80 -3.20
CA GLY A 512 -8.83 15.04 -2.98
C GLY A 512 -9.23 16.50 -2.79
N TYR A 513 -8.31 17.47 -2.82
CA TYR A 513 -8.67 18.89 -2.71
C TYR A 513 -9.37 19.38 -3.98
N LYS A 514 -10.40 20.20 -3.83
CA LYS A 514 -11.06 20.86 -4.97
C LYS A 514 -10.22 22.04 -5.42
N MET A 515 -9.65 21.95 -6.62
CA MET A 515 -8.83 23.00 -7.21
C MET A 515 -8.69 22.77 -8.70
N GLU A 516 -9.06 23.76 -9.51
CA GLU A 516 -8.93 23.72 -10.98
C GLU A 516 -7.49 24.06 -11.44
N GLU A 517 -6.74 24.80 -10.61
CA GLU A 517 -5.36 25.22 -10.84
C GLU A 517 -4.51 25.11 -9.56
N LEU A 518 -3.22 24.74 -9.72
CA LEU A 518 -2.22 24.72 -8.66
C LEU A 518 -1.53 26.11 -8.59
N PRO A 519 -1.55 26.83 -7.45
CA PRO A 519 -0.96 28.17 -7.38
C PRO A 519 0.53 28.17 -7.73
N ASP A 520 0.97 29.13 -8.55
CA ASP A 520 2.37 29.20 -9.01
C ASP A 520 3.40 29.29 -7.86
N VAL A 521 2.97 29.73 -6.68
CA VAL A 521 3.75 29.77 -5.44
C VAL A 521 4.29 28.39 -5.04
N VAL A 522 3.60 27.30 -5.39
CA VAL A 522 4.06 25.92 -5.14
C VAL A 522 5.37 25.61 -5.88
N PHE A 523 5.57 26.17 -7.07
CA PHE A 523 6.79 25.97 -7.86
C PHE A 523 8.01 26.77 -7.33
N THR A 524 7.84 27.52 -6.23
CA THR A 524 8.96 28.09 -5.45
C THR A 524 9.61 27.06 -4.53
N LEU A 525 8.94 25.93 -4.22
CA LEU A 525 9.45 24.84 -3.38
C LEU A 525 10.53 24.01 -4.08
N LYS A 526 11.72 24.58 -4.28
CA LYS A 526 12.80 23.89 -5.02
C LYS A 526 13.29 22.59 -4.35
N GLN A 527 12.97 22.35 -3.07
CA GLN A 527 13.28 21.09 -2.37
C GLN A 527 12.24 19.97 -2.56
N LEU A 528 11.12 20.24 -3.24
CA LEU A 528 10.04 19.28 -3.37
C LEU A 528 10.47 18.06 -4.19
N ARG A 529 10.22 16.87 -3.63
CA ARG A 529 10.55 15.55 -4.18
C ARG A 529 9.30 14.71 -4.44
N TYR A 530 8.22 14.95 -3.70
CA TYR A 530 6.93 14.28 -3.88
C TYR A 530 5.81 15.33 -3.98
N LEU A 531 5.03 15.27 -5.06
CA LEU A 531 3.83 16.06 -5.27
C LEU A 531 2.67 15.12 -5.62
N ASN A 532 1.65 15.08 -4.77
CA ASN A 532 0.43 14.31 -4.99
C ASN A 532 -0.77 15.25 -5.13
N LEU A 533 -1.41 15.23 -6.30
CA LEU A 533 -2.61 15.99 -6.66
C LEU A 533 -3.78 15.03 -6.99
N SER A 534 -3.70 13.78 -6.54
CA SER A 534 -4.66 12.73 -6.94
C SER A 534 -6.09 13.08 -6.52
N GLY A 535 -7.06 12.93 -7.43
CA GLY A 535 -8.47 13.26 -7.17
C GLY A 535 -8.71 14.76 -6.97
N THR A 536 -7.88 15.63 -7.53
CA THR A 536 -8.14 17.08 -7.64
C THR A 536 -8.80 17.40 -8.98
N ASP A 537 -9.51 18.53 -9.02
CA ASP A 537 -10.25 19.01 -10.21
C ASP A 537 -9.37 19.66 -11.29
N ILE A 538 -8.03 19.49 -11.22
CA ILE A 538 -7.07 20.27 -12.02
C ILE A 538 -7.26 20.09 -13.53
N VAL A 539 -7.31 21.21 -14.26
CA VAL A 539 -7.48 21.22 -15.73
C VAL A 539 -6.13 21.11 -16.45
N GLY A 540 -5.05 21.60 -15.82
CA GLY A 540 -3.69 21.58 -16.34
C GLY A 540 -2.66 21.93 -15.26
N LEU A 541 -1.38 21.72 -15.59
CA LEU A 541 -0.26 22.20 -14.76
C LEU A 541 0.46 23.36 -15.48
N SER A 542 0.85 24.38 -14.71
CA SER A 542 1.67 25.50 -15.17
C SER A 542 3.01 25.02 -15.72
N GLU A 543 3.56 25.72 -16.73
CA GLU A 543 4.94 25.49 -17.22
C GLU A 543 6.02 25.75 -16.15
N LEU A 544 5.65 26.33 -15.01
CA LEU A 544 6.52 26.40 -13.83
C LEU A 544 6.68 25.05 -13.10
N VAL A 545 5.92 23.99 -13.41
CA VAL A 545 6.15 22.67 -12.80
C VAL A 545 7.57 22.15 -13.06
N GLY A 546 8.15 22.42 -14.23
CA GLY A 546 9.52 22.05 -14.56
C GLY A 546 10.62 22.80 -13.77
N GLU A 547 10.26 23.76 -12.91
CA GLU A 547 11.18 24.35 -11.94
C GLU A 547 11.36 23.50 -10.66
N LEU A 548 10.58 22.43 -10.49
CA LEU A 548 10.71 21.46 -9.39
C LEU A 548 11.79 20.42 -9.70
N PHE A 549 13.02 20.84 -9.98
CA PHE A 549 14.11 19.98 -10.49
C PHE A 549 14.41 18.73 -9.64
N ASN A 550 14.09 18.78 -8.34
CA ASN A 550 14.27 17.67 -7.40
C ASN A 550 13.10 16.69 -7.36
N LEU A 551 12.01 16.90 -8.11
CA LEU A 551 10.82 16.06 -8.05
C LEU A 551 11.14 14.62 -8.50
N GLN A 552 10.85 13.66 -7.63
CA GLN A 552 11.04 12.22 -7.81
C GLN A 552 9.71 11.51 -8.11
N THR A 553 8.61 12.03 -7.55
CA THR A 553 7.26 11.48 -7.68
C THR A 553 6.26 12.57 -7.98
N LEU A 554 5.49 12.38 -9.05
CA LEU A 554 4.29 13.16 -9.37
C LEU A 554 3.10 12.21 -9.49
N ARG A 555 2.11 12.34 -8.60
CA ARG A 555 0.83 11.60 -8.67
C ARG A 555 -0.29 12.53 -9.08
N LEU A 556 -0.95 12.17 -10.19
CA LEU A 556 -2.10 12.83 -10.80
C LEU A 556 -3.30 11.86 -10.88
N HIS A 557 -3.31 10.83 -10.04
CA HIS A 557 -4.29 9.74 -10.11
C HIS A 557 -5.72 10.28 -9.99
N GLY A 558 -6.60 10.02 -10.94
CA GLY A 558 -7.99 10.44 -10.87
C GLY A 558 -8.21 11.95 -11.04
N CYS A 559 -7.26 12.70 -11.60
CA CYS A 559 -7.50 14.09 -12.02
C CYS A 559 -8.36 14.10 -13.28
N GLN A 560 -9.68 14.01 -13.11
CA GLN A 560 -10.62 13.73 -14.22
C GLN A 560 -10.62 14.82 -15.29
N ASN A 561 -10.42 16.09 -14.89
CA ASN A 561 -10.43 17.27 -15.76
C ASN A 561 -9.09 17.53 -16.47
N LEU A 562 -8.03 16.77 -16.17
CA LEU A 562 -6.67 17.08 -16.63
C LEU A 562 -6.53 16.83 -18.13
N VAL A 563 -6.49 17.90 -18.93
CA VAL A 563 -6.50 17.81 -20.40
C VAL A 563 -5.11 17.50 -20.98
N LYS A 564 -4.04 18.05 -20.37
CA LYS A 564 -2.67 18.00 -20.87
C LYS A 564 -1.63 18.20 -19.78
N LEU A 565 -0.40 17.72 -20.03
CA LEU A 565 0.79 18.08 -19.25
C LEU A 565 1.62 19.16 -19.98
N PRO A 566 2.28 20.07 -19.24
CA PRO A 566 3.14 21.12 -19.81
C PRO A 566 4.48 20.56 -20.33
N ARG A 567 5.10 21.24 -21.29
CA ARG A 567 6.37 20.80 -21.92
C ARG A 567 7.55 20.80 -20.95
N SER A 568 7.54 21.73 -20.01
CA SER A 568 8.46 21.81 -18.87
C SER A 568 8.54 20.54 -18.03
N ILE A 569 7.60 19.59 -18.13
CA ILE A 569 7.68 18.30 -17.44
C ILE A 569 9.02 17.59 -17.70
N GLY A 570 9.60 17.73 -18.90
CA GLY A 570 10.91 17.15 -19.24
C GLY A 570 12.11 17.75 -18.51
N ASN A 571 11.94 18.85 -17.77
CA ASN A 571 12.97 19.42 -16.90
C ASN A 571 13.06 18.69 -15.54
N LEU A 572 12.09 17.84 -15.20
CA LEU A 572 12.04 17.05 -13.97
C LEU A 572 12.99 15.85 -14.04
N ILE A 573 14.29 16.09 -14.26
CA ILE A 573 15.27 15.04 -14.56
C ILE A 573 15.45 13.99 -13.45
N ASN A 574 14.98 14.24 -12.22
CA ASN A 574 14.99 13.27 -11.12
C ASN A 574 13.70 12.44 -10.99
N LEU A 575 12.70 12.67 -11.85
CA LEU A 575 11.39 12.01 -11.76
C LEU A 575 11.54 10.52 -12.05
N GLN A 576 11.27 9.71 -11.04
CA GLN A 576 11.33 8.24 -11.09
C GLN A 576 9.95 7.62 -11.28
N TRP A 577 8.90 8.32 -10.87
CA TRP A 577 7.50 7.92 -10.96
C TRP A 577 6.61 9.06 -11.46
N LEU A 578 5.83 8.78 -12.50
CA LEU A 578 4.69 9.58 -12.95
C LEU A 578 3.43 8.69 -12.96
N ASP A 579 2.43 9.02 -12.11
CA ASP A 579 1.12 8.38 -12.15
C ASP A 579 0.10 9.33 -12.78
N ASN A 580 -0.44 8.95 -13.93
CA ASN A 580 -1.58 9.61 -14.57
C ASN A 580 -2.73 8.61 -14.79
N SER A 581 -2.85 7.62 -13.91
CA SER A 581 -4.01 6.71 -13.89
C SER A 581 -5.32 7.48 -13.64
N ASN A 582 -6.41 7.07 -14.26
CA ASN A 582 -7.74 7.67 -14.14
C ASN A 582 -7.82 9.17 -14.53
N THR A 583 -6.89 9.67 -15.36
CA THR A 583 -6.98 11.01 -15.96
C THR A 583 -7.81 10.96 -17.24
N VAL A 584 -9.14 11.00 -17.08
CA VAL A 584 -10.10 10.70 -18.15
C VAL A 584 -9.99 11.66 -19.34
N SER A 585 -9.81 12.96 -19.07
CA SER A 585 -9.73 14.01 -20.11
C SER A 585 -8.36 14.14 -20.80
N LEU A 586 -7.37 13.30 -20.47
CA LEU A 586 -5.99 13.48 -20.92
C LEU A 586 -5.82 13.08 -22.40
N GLN A 587 -5.70 14.08 -23.27
CA GLN A 587 -5.64 13.89 -24.74
C GLN A 587 -4.23 13.57 -25.25
N GLU A 588 -3.20 14.18 -24.67
CA GLU A 588 -1.81 14.00 -25.09
C GLU A 588 -0.81 14.01 -23.92
N LEU A 589 0.26 13.23 -24.07
CA LEU A 589 1.49 13.37 -23.30
C LEU A 589 2.50 14.18 -24.13
N PRO A 590 3.10 15.26 -23.59
CA PRO A 590 4.07 16.06 -24.32
C PRO A 590 5.33 15.24 -24.62
N ALA A 591 5.97 15.51 -25.75
CA ALA A 591 7.15 14.77 -26.21
C ALA A 591 8.28 14.74 -25.17
N GLU A 592 8.38 15.84 -24.41
CA GLU A 592 9.33 16.07 -23.34
C GLU A 592 9.26 15.08 -22.17
N VAL A 593 8.19 14.28 -22.02
CA VAL A 593 8.15 13.12 -21.09
C VAL A 593 9.31 12.14 -21.39
N ALA A 594 9.77 12.06 -22.63
CA ALA A 594 10.91 11.22 -23.00
C ALA A 594 12.28 11.73 -22.49
N LYS A 595 12.35 12.97 -21.98
CA LYS A 595 13.57 13.57 -21.38
C LYS A 595 13.78 13.15 -19.92
N LEU A 596 12.82 12.43 -19.33
CA LEU A 596 12.85 11.98 -17.94
C LEU A 596 13.81 10.80 -17.74
N THR A 597 15.12 11.06 -17.80
CA THR A 597 16.19 10.04 -17.86
C THR A 597 16.35 9.16 -16.62
N ASN A 598 15.53 9.36 -15.59
CA ASN A 598 15.48 8.54 -14.37
C ASN A 598 14.10 7.87 -14.17
N LEU A 599 13.15 8.03 -15.09
CA LEU A 599 11.82 7.42 -14.99
C LEU A 599 11.96 5.88 -15.04
N THR A 600 11.43 5.19 -14.03
CA THR A 600 11.58 3.73 -13.89
C THR A 600 10.28 2.97 -14.17
N GLU A 601 9.13 3.63 -13.96
CA GLU A 601 7.79 3.08 -14.10
C GLU A 601 6.86 4.18 -14.67
N LEU A 602 6.11 3.85 -15.72
CA LEU A 602 5.09 4.71 -16.32
C LEU A 602 3.82 3.86 -16.51
N SER A 603 2.72 4.30 -15.89
CA SER A 603 1.46 3.55 -15.85
C SER A 603 0.32 4.48 -16.26
N ILE A 604 -0.27 4.21 -17.42
CA ILE A 604 -1.39 4.96 -17.98
C ILE A 604 -2.62 4.07 -17.87
N THR A 605 -3.64 4.56 -17.18
CA THR A 605 -4.85 3.80 -16.84
C THR A 605 -6.04 4.69 -17.12
N HIS A 606 -7.08 4.20 -17.80
CA HIS A 606 -8.37 4.87 -17.93
C HIS A 606 -8.27 6.32 -18.45
N SER A 607 -7.49 6.49 -19.51
CA SER A 607 -7.35 7.72 -20.29
C SER A 607 -7.92 7.47 -21.70
N PRO A 608 -9.26 7.47 -21.88
CA PRO A 608 -9.89 7.10 -23.15
C PRO A 608 -9.50 8.04 -24.29
N GLU A 609 -9.28 9.33 -24.02
CA GLU A 609 -8.96 10.35 -25.03
C GLU A 609 -7.50 10.33 -25.55
N LEU A 610 -6.63 9.48 -25.00
CA LEU A 610 -5.22 9.44 -25.38
C LEU A 610 -5.00 8.77 -26.76
N GLU A 611 -5.04 9.54 -27.84
CA GLU A 611 -4.87 9.00 -29.20
C GLU A 611 -3.45 8.42 -29.48
N ARG A 612 -2.41 9.06 -28.94
CA ARG A 612 -1.00 8.84 -29.34
C ARG A 612 -0.02 8.93 -28.16
N PHE A 613 1.10 8.23 -28.29
CA PHE A 613 2.24 8.29 -27.38
C PHE A 613 3.45 8.98 -28.06
N PRO A 614 4.32 9.71 -27.34
CA PRO A 614 5.51 10.35 -27.91
C PRO A 614 6.40 9.44 -28.76
N GLU A 615 6.69 9.83 -30.00
CA GLU A 615 7.53 9.06 -30.92
C GLU A 615 9.02 9.45 -30.83
N ARG A 616 9.36 10.70 -31.17
CA ARG A 616 10.71 11.08 -31.63
C ARG A 616 11.82 11.02 -30.58
N GLU A 617 11.51 11.27 -29.32
CA GLU A 617 12.52 11.47 -28.26
C GLU A 617 12.74 10.22 -27.38
N LEU A 618 11.94 9.16 -27.57
CA LEU A 618 11.88 7.97 -26.71
C LEU A 618 13.20 7.21 -26.48
N LEU A 619 14.16 7.36 -27.39
CA LEU A 619 15.47 6.71 -27.33
C LEU A 619 16.23 7.02 -26.02
N VAL A 620 15.86 8.10 -25.33
CA VAL A 620 16.50 8.59 -24.10
C VAL A 620 15.98 7.90 -22.83
N LEU A 621 14.78 7.28 -22.82
CA LEU A 621 14.19 6.57 -21.66
C LEU A 621 14.84 5.20 -21.36
N GLN A 622 16.17 5.14 -21.31
CA GLN A 622 16.95 3.92 -21.04
C GLN A 622 16.87 3.44 -19.58
N THR A 623 16.09 4.08 -18.71
CA THR A 623 15.79 3.63 -17.34
C THR A 623 14.43 2.98 -17.17
N LEU A 624 13.51 3.12 -18.14
CA LEU A 624 12.13 2.64 -18.00
C LEU A 624 12.11 1.11 -17.94
N THR A 625 11.58 0.55 -16.85
CA THR A 625 11.53 -0.90 -16.59
C THR A 625 10.12 -1.48 -16.70
N ARG A 626 9.11 -0.70 -16.33
CA ARG A 626 7.69 -1.04 -16.36
C ARG A 626 6.94 0.00 -17.20
N LEU A 627 6.20 -0.45 -18.22
CA LEU A 627 5.30 0.38 -19.01
C LEU A 627 3.94 -0.31 -19.09
N ARG A 628 2.88 0.38 -18.66
CA ARG A 628 1.51 -0.16 -18.68
C ARG A 628 0.53 0.78 -19.36
N PHE A 629 -0.39 0.20 -20.11
CA PHE A 629 -1.58 0.84 -20.67
C PHE A 629 -2.81 0.02 -20.26
N PHE A 630 -3.76 0.61 -19.55
CA PHE A 630 -5.07 0.02 -19.27
C PHE A 630 -6.18 0.98 -19.73
N PHE A 631 -7.26 0.49 -20.31
CA PHE A 631 -8.45 1.31 -20.67
C PHE A 631 -8.10 2.59 -21.45
N CYS A 632 -7.18 2.49 -22.41
CA CYS A 632 -6.78 3.59 -23.29
C CYS A 632 -7.53 3.45 -24.62
N GLU A 633 -8.81 3.84 -24.63
CA GLU A 633 -9.75 3.46 -25.69
C GLU A 633 -9.37 4.01 -27.08
N ASN A 634 -8.96 5.28 -27.20
CA ASN A 634 -8.56 5.89 -28.48
C ASN A 634 -7.09 5.64 -28.89
N LEU A 635 -6.28 4.93 -28.09
CA LEU A 635 -4.85 4.74 -28.36
C LEU A 635 -4.62 3.86 -29.60
N ARG A 636 -4.28 4.47 -30.74
CA ARG A 636 -4.26 3.75 -32.05
C ARG A 636 -2.95 3.02 -32.34
N SER A 637 -1.84 3.51 -31.81
CA SER A 637 -0.50 3.00 -32.16
C SER A 637 0.51 3.20 -31.03
N LEU A 638 1.33 2.16 -30.79
CA LEU A 638 2.53 2.25 -29.96
C LEU A 638 3.71 2.87 -30.75
N PRO A 639 4.67 3.50 -30.07
CA PRO A 639 5.75 4.25 -30.71
C PRO A 639 6.77 3.34 -31.42
N ASN A 640 7.22 3.74 -32.60
CA ASN A 640 8.19 2.98 -33.41
C ASN A 640 9.55 2.75 -32.73
N GLN A 641 9.87 3.58 -31.74
CA GLN A 641 11.10 3.56 -30.96
C GLN A 641 11.08 2.56 -29.79
N LEU A 642 9.93 1.92 -29.49
CA LEU A 642 9.76 0.96 -28.40
C LEU A 642 10.83 -0.17 -28.33
N PRO A 643 11.31 -0.76 -29.44
CA PRO A 643 12.37 -1.78 -29.41
C PRO A 643 13.68 -1.32 -28.75
N HIS A 644 13.95 0.00 -28.75
CA HIS A 644 15.18 0.58 -28.22
C HIS A 644 15.16 0.81 -26.70
N LEU A 645 14.04 0.54 -26.01
CA LEU A 645 13.94 0.64 -24.55
C LEU A 645 14.63 -0.56 -23.87
N THR A 646 15.96 -0.58 -23.86
CA THR A 646 16.74 -1.76 -23.45
C THR A 646 16.60 -2.13 -21.97
N SER A 647 16.08 -1.23 -21.13
CA SER A 647 15.78 -1.50 -19.72
C SER A 647 14.35 -2.00 -19.46
N LEU A 648 13.47 -2.02 -20.47
CA LEU A 648 12.09 -2.48 -20.27
C LEU A 648 12.09 -3.98 -19.93
N ARG A 649 11.28 -4.36 -18.94
CA ARG A 649 11.13 -5.73 -18.42
C ARG A 649 9.68 -6.18 -18.42
N LEU A 650 8.75 -5.25 -18.26
CA LEU A 650 7.31 -5.50 -18.22
C LEU A 650 6.61 -4.53 -19.17
N LEU A 651 5.79 -5.07 -20.06
CA LEU A 651 4.87 -4.35 -20.93
C LEU A 651 3.48 -4.94 -20.77
N GLU A 652 2.51 -4.10 -20.36
CA GLU A 652 1.12 -4.51 -20.21
C GLU A 652 0.20 -3.60 -21.01
N ILE A 653 -0.74 -4.20 -21.75
CA ILE A 653 -1.67 -3.52 -22.64
C ILE A 653 -3.05 -4.19 -22.47
N ILE A 654 -3.95 -3.52 -21.77
CA ILE A 654 -5.25 -4.08 -21.36
C ILE A 654 -6.37 -3.13 -21.79
N LEU A 655 -7.40 -3.64 -22.46
CA LEU A 655 -8.60 -2.88 -22.85
C LEU A 655 -8.28 -1.58 -23.63
N CYS A 656 -7.24 -1.64 -24.47
CA CYS A 656 -6.86 -0.56 -25.39
C CYS A 656 -7.55 -0.83 -26.74
N GLU A 657 -8.83 -0.48 -26.85
CA GLU A 657 -9.70 -1.06 -27.88
C GLU A 657 -9.36 -0.61 -29.30
N SER A 658 -8.84 0.61 -29.51
CA SER A 658 -8.45 1.13 -30.84
C SER A 658 -7.03 0.76 -31.29
N LEU A 659 -6.23 0.02 -30.50
CA LEU A 659 -4.84 -0.28 -30.85
C LEU A 659 -4.76 -1.18 -32.10
N GLU A 660 -4.32 -0.63 -33.23
CA GLU A 660 -4.37 -1.34 -34.52
C GLU A 660 -3.18 -2.28 -34.77
N SER A 661 -2.00 -1.93 -34.24
CA SER A 661 -0.73 -2.56 -34.61
C SER A 661 0.40 -2.32 -33.60
N PHE A 662 1.31 -3.29 -33.51
CA PHE A 662 2.65 -3.12 -32.95
C PHE A 662 3.61 -2.45 -33.95
N PRO A 663 4.64 -1.73 -33.45
CA PRO A 663 5.61 -1.04 -34.31
C PRO A 663 6.47 -2.01 -35.13
N GLU A 664 6.90 -1.58 -36.32
CA GLU A 664 7.58 -2.45 -37.29
C GLU A 664 8.86 -3.12 -36.75
N GLY A 665 9.56 -2.47 -35.81
CA GLY A 665 10.75 -3.03 -35.16
C GLY A 665 10.48 -4.21 -34.22
N GLY A 666 9.22 -4.46 -33.83
CA GLY A 666 8.81 -5.45 -32.84
C GLY A 666 8.74 -4.89 -31.42
N LEU A 667 8.92 -5.76 -30.42
CA LEU A 667 8.94 -5.39 -28.99
C LEU A 667 10.39 -5.39 -28.44
N PRO A 668 10.68 -4.67 -27.34
CA PRO A 668 12.03 -4.60 -26.77
C PRO A 668 12.52 -5.96 -26.25
N LEU A 669 13.71 -6.35 -26.70
CA LEU A 669 14.28 -7.70 -26.59
C LEU A 669 14.51 -8.21 -25.16
N ASN A 670 14.57 -7.29 -24.19
CA ASN A 670 14.85 -7.60 -22.78
C ASN A 670 13.58 -7.69 -21.90
N LEU A 671 12.39 -7.69 -22.50
CA LEU A 671 11.14 -7.99 -21.80
C LEU A 671 11.21 -9.37 -21.12
N ILE A 672 10.75 -9.43 -19.88
CA ILE A 672 10.56 -10.64 -19.07
C ILE A 672 9.07 -11.02 -19.05
N MET A 673 8.18 -10.02 -19.08
CA MET A 673 6.73 -10.19 -19.05
C MET A 673 6.03 -9.34 -20.12
N LEU A 674 5.07 -9.96 -20.82
CA LEU A 674 4.18 -9.32 -21.78
C LEU A 674 2.72 -9.75 -21.53
N THR A 675 1.86 -8.79 -21.20
CA THR A 675 0.41 -8.98 -21.02
C THR A 675 -0.35 -8.20 -22.07
N ILE A 676 -1.17 -8.87 -22.88
CA ILE A 676 -2.05 -8.26 -23.89
C ILE A 676 -3.47 -8.76 -23.62
N THR A 677 -4.41 -7.87 -23.33
CA THR A 677 -5.79 -8.23 -22.93
C THR A 677 -6.83 -7.37 -23.64
N ASN A 678 -7.81 -8.00 -24.28
CA ASN A 678 -9.02 -7.38 -24.88
C ASN A 678 -8.75 -6.19 -25.82
N CYS A 679 -7.65 -6.23 -26.59
CA CYS A 679 -7.30 -5.20 -27.57
C CYS A 679 -7.99 -5.45 -28.92
N LYS A 680 -9.30 -5.17 -29.00
CA LYS A 680 -10.20 -5.62 -30.08
C LYS A 680 -9.77 -5.22 -31.50
N SER A 681 -9.22 -4.02 -31.71
CA SER A 681 -8.85 -3.53 -33.06
C SER A 681 -7.50 -4.02 -33.58
N LEU A 682 -6.80 -4.90 -32.86
CA LEU A 682 -5.44 -5.34 -33.21
C LEU A 682 -5.46 -6.25 -34.45
N LYS A 683 -5.02 -5.70 -35.59
CA LYS A 683 -5.14 -6.29 -36.94
C LYS A 683 -3.98 -7.19 -37.34
N GLN A 684 -2.78 -6.93 -36.83
CA GLN A 684 -1.58 -7.72 -37.16
C GLN A 684 -1.67 -9.13 -36.56
N PRO A 685 -1.51 -10.21 -37.35
CA PRO A 685 -1.47 -11.56 -36.80
C PRO A 685 -0.29 -11.74 -35.84
N ILE A 686 -0.40 -12.66 -34.89
CA ILE A 686 0.60 -12.87 -33.81
C ILE A 686 2.00 -13.20 -34.36
N SER A 687 2.09 -13.74 -35.59
CA SER A 687 3.34 -13.94 -36.34
C SER A 687 4.17 -12.65 -36.48
N ASP A 688 3.49 -11.52 -36.69
CA ASP A 688 4.11 -10.28 -37.11
C ASP A 688 4.63 -9.47 -35.92
N TRP A 689 4.21 -9.86 -34.70
CA TRP A 689 4.65 -9.29 -33.43
C TRP A 689 6.11 -9.65 -33.08
N LYS A 690 6.71 -10.61 -33.80
CA LYS A 690 8.14 -11.01 -33.69
C LYS A 690 8.54 -11.48 -32.29
N LEU A 691 7.62 -12.15 -31.59
CA LEU A 691 7.79 -12.66 -30.22
C LEU A 691 9.03 -13.55 -30.07
N ASN A 692 9.35 -14.35 -31.09
CA ASN A 692 10.55 -15.20 -31.15
C ASN A 692 11.89 -14.46 -30.95
N ARG A 693 11.95 -13.13 -31.13
CA ARG A 693 13.14 -12.31 -30.86
C ARG A 693 13.33 -11.99 -29.38
N LEU A 694 12.29 -12.18 -28.55
CA LEU A 694 12.26 -11.77 -27.14
C LEU A 694 12.89 -12.85 -26.25
N THR A 695 14.19 -13.08 -26.42
CA THR A 695 14.94 -14.17 -25.75
C THR A 695 15.07 -14.03 -24.22
N SER A 696 14.58 -12.93 -23.65
CA SER A 696 14.45 -12.72 -22.20
C SER A 696 13.05 -13.03 -21.65
N LEU A 697 12.07 -13.27 -22.52
CA LEU A 697 10.65 -13.33 -22.16
C LEU A 697 10.35 -14.65 -21.43
N LYS A 698 9.85 -14.55 -20.21
CA LYS A 698 9.47 -15.68 -19.35
C LYS A 698 7.96 -15.85 -19.23
N ARG A 699 7.21 -14.74 -19.15
CA ARG A 699 5.75 -14.73 -19.01
C ARG A 699 5.10 -14.09 -20.22
N LEU A 700 4.21 -14.81 -20.88
CA LEU A 700 3.36 -14.31 -21.96
C LEU A 700 1.89 -14.55 -21.59
N SER A 701 1.07 -13.49 -21.62
CA SER A 701 -0.37 -13.62 -21.54
C SER A 701 -1.06 -12.89 -22.69
N ILE A 702 -1.93 -13.60 -23.42
CA ILE A 702 -2.75 -13.06 -24.51
C ILE A 702 -4.21 -13.45 -24.24
N VAL A 703 -5.05 -12.47 -23.94
CA VAL A 703 -6.45 -12.66 -23.51
C VAL A 703 -7.36 -11.85 -24.42
N GLY A 704 -8.45 -12.45 -24.90
CA GLY A 704 -9.53 -11.75 -25.59
C GLY A 704 -9.63 -12.01 -27.09
N GLU A 705 -10.82 -11.72 -27.63
CA GLU A 705 -11.12 -11.82 -29.05
C GLU A 705 -10.67 -10.54 -29.79
N CYS A 706 -9.75 -10.71 -30.75
CA CYS A 706 -9.34 -9.69 -31.71
C CYS A 706 -8.92 -10.38 -33.02
N PRO A 707 -8.78 -9.67 -34.16
CA PRO A 707 -8.33 -10.28 -35.42
C PRO A 707 -7.02 -11.06 -35.29
N SER A 708 -6.11 -10.60 -34.41
CA SER A 708 -4.85 -11.28 -34.12
C SER A 708 -5.02 -12.69 -33.53
N THR A 709 -6.05 -12.93 -32.72
CA THR A 709 -6.30 -14.21 -32.03
C THR A 709 -7.18 -15.18 -32.85
N GLN A 710 -7.55 -14.83 -34.08
CA GLN A 710 -8.31 -15.69 -35.02
C GLN A 710 -7.43 -16.77 -35.70
N VAL A 711 -6.50 -17.37 -34.95
CA VAL A 711 -5.59 -18.42 -35.45
C VAL A 711 -6.23 -19.81 -35.36
N ALA A 712 -5.99 -20.67 -36.35
CA ALA A 712 -6.51 -22.04 -36.35
C ALA A 712 -5.70 -22.99 -35.44
N SER A 713 -4.39 -22.74 -35.32
CA SER A 713 -3.45 -23.43 -34.43
C SER A 713 -2.59 -22.43 -33.67
N PHE A 714 -2.09 -22.82 -32.49
CA PHE A 714 -1.14 -22.03 -31.70
C PHE A 714 -0.18 -22.93 -30.90
N PRO A 715 1.14 -22.69 -30.88
CA PRO A 715 1.88 -21.80 -31.78
C PRO A 715 1.85 -22.30 -33.24
N ASP A 716 2.80 -21.88 -34.07
CA ASP A 716 3.05 -22.47 -35.39
C ASP A 716 3.53 -23.93 -35.28
N ASP A 717 3.50 -24.68 -36.38
CA ASP A 717 3.91 -26.11 -36.39
C ASP A 717 5.44 -26.33 -36.37
N GLU A 718 6.24 -25.30 -36.62
CA GLU A 718 7.72 -25.36 -36.54
C GLU A 718 8.26 -24.85 -35.19
N GLY A 719 7.42 -24.26 -34.34
CA GLY A 719 7.80 -23.69 -33.05
C GLY A 719 8.58 -22.38 -33.14
N LEU A 720 8.58 -21.73 -34.32
CA LEU A 720 9.34 -20.52 -34.61
C LEU A 720 8.63 -19.21 -34.21
N LEU A 721 7.37 -19.28 -33.74
CA LEU A 721 6.59 -18.12 -33.30
C LEU A 721 7.02 -17.57 -31.93
N LEU A 722 7.38 -18.46 -31.00
CA LEU A 722 7.56 -18.15 -29.57
C LEU A 722 9.03 -18.33 -29.12
N PRO A 723 9.52 -17.50 -28.19
CA PRO A 723 10.88 -17.63 -27.68
C PRO A 723 10.97 -18.77 -26.67
N THR A 724 12.01 -19.60 -26.78
CA THR A 724 12.21 -20.80 -25.93
C THR A 724 12.51 -20.51 -24.45
N SER A 725 12.61 -19.22 -24.08
CA SER A 725 12.82 -18.73 -22.71
C SER A 725 11.54 -18.67 -21.86
N LEU A 726 10.36 -18.88 -22.47
CA LEU A 726 9.08 -18.85 -21.77
C LEU A 726 8.98 -19.95 -20.72
N THR A 727 8.59 -19.55 -19.50
CA THR A 727 8.22 -20.46 -18.42
C THR A 727 6.72 -20.46 -18.12
N PHE A 728 5.99 -19.41 -18.53
CA PHE A 728 4.55 -19.29 -18.35
C PHE A 728 3.86 -18.80 -19.63
N ILE A 729 2.83 -19.51 -20.06
CA ILE A 729 1.92 -19.07 -21.13
C ILE A 729 0.49 -19.10 -20.62
N HIS A 730 -0.22 -17.99 -20.78
CA HIS A 730 -1.68 -17.92 -20.59
C HIS A 730 -2.35 -17.40 -21.86
N ILE A 731 -3.17 -18.23 -22.50
CA ILE A 731 -4.04 -17.82 -23.61
C ILE A 731 -5.51 -17.96 -23.23
N ALA A 732 -6.33 -16.95 -23.55
CA ALA A 732 -7.76 -17.00 -23.27
C ALA A 732 -8.64 -16.32 -24.33
N HIS A 733 -9.86 -16.83 -24.52
CA HIS A 733 -10.84 -16.36 -25.51
C HIS A 733 -10.35 -16.41 -26.97
N PHE A 734 -9.62 -17.47 -27.36
CA PHE A 734 -9.26 -17.69 -28.77
C PHE A 734 -10.40 -18.45 -29.47
N SER A 735 -11.34 -17.70 -30.08
CA SER A 735 -12.60 -18.26 -30.60
C SER A 735 -12.46 -19.15 -31.84
N GLU A 736 -11.40 -18.99 -32.65
CA GLU A 736 -11.13 -19.84 -33.84
C GLU A 736 -10.11 -20.98 -33.63
N LEU A 737 -9.44 -21.02 -32.46
CA LEU A 737 -8.38 -21.97 -32.16
C LEU A 737 -8.91 -23.40 -32.10
N LYS A 738 -8.40 -24.27 -32.98
CA LYS A 738 -8.82 -25.67 -33.13
C LYS A 738 -7.81 -26.65 -32.52
N SER A 739 -6.53 -26.31 -32.50
CA SER A 739 -5.46 -27.21 -32.02
C SER A 739 -4.30 -26.46 -31.39
N ILE A 740 -3.75 -26.99 -30.30
CA ILE A 740 -2.38 -26.65 -29.91
C ILE A 740 -1.41 -27.39 -30.84
N SER A 741 -0.37 -26.72 -31.31
CA SER A 741 0.60 -27.30 -32.26
C SER A 741 1.70 -28.09 -31.55
N LYS A 742 2.39 -28.94 -32.32
CA LYS A 742 3.64 -29.60 -31.90
C LYS A 742 4.79 -28.62 -31.69
N GLY A 743 4.72 -27.41 -32.26
CA GLY A 743 5.73 -26.36 -32.06
C GLY A 743 5.87 -25.92 -30.60
N LEU A 744 4.86 -26.21 -29.76
CA LEU A 744 4.98 -26.05 -28.31
C LEU A 744 6.13 -26.88 -27.72
N MET A 745 6.47 -28.05 -28.30
CA MET A 745 7.56 -28.92 -27.85
C MET A 745 8.95 -28.26 -27.91
N CYS A 746 9.11 -27.18 -28.68
CA CYS A 746 10.36 -26.41 -28.72
C CYS A 746 10.59 -25.58 -27.44
N LEU A 747 9.55 -25.36 -26.62
CA LEU A 747 9.60 -24.54 -25.41
C LEU A 747 10.11 -25.33 -24.20
N ASN A 748 11.40 -25.70 -24.25
CA ASN A 748 12.08 -26.51 -23.24
C ASN A 748 12.07 -25.91 -21.81
N CYS A 749 11.71 -24.64 -21.64
CA CYS A 749 11.61 -23.98 -20.32
C CYS A 749 10.18 -23.82 -19.80
N LEU A 750 9.14 -24.30 -20.50
CA LEU A 750 7.74 -24.04 -20.15
C LEU A 750 7.32 -24.82 -18.88
N GLU A 751 7.11 -24.11 -17.78
CA GLU A 751 6.73 -24.65 -16.46
C GLU A 751 5.20 -24.70 -16.28
N GLU A 752 4.47 -23.70 -16.81
CA GLU A 752 3.01 -23.60 -16.70
C GLU A 752 2.34 -23.16 -18.01
N LEU A 753 1.27 -23.87 -18.38
CA LEU A 753 0.40 -23.56 -19.51
C LEU A 753 -1.06 -23.43 -19.04
N VAL A 754 -1.65 -22.26 -19.27
CA VAL A 754 -3.05 -21.94 -18.96
C VAL A 754 -3.80 -21.65 -20.25
N ILE A 755 -4.90 -22.37 -20.49
CA ILE A 755 -5.81 -22.15 -21.61
C ILE A 755 -7.22 -21.98 -21.06
N TRP A 756 -7.86 -20.84 -21.33
CA TRP A 756 -9.22 -20.53 -20.86
C TRP A 756 -10.16 -20.13 -21.99
N HIS A 757 -11.40 -20.62 -21.98
CA HIS A 757 -12.49 -20.18 -22.86
C HIS A 757 -12.13 -20.27 -24.36
N CYS A 758 -11.59 -21.41 -24.80
CA CYS A 758 -11.25 -21.67 -26.21
C CYS A 758 -12.26 -22.67 -26.80
N PRO A 759 -13.45 -22.21 -27.28
CA PRO A 759 -14.59 -23.08 -27.53
C PRO A 759 -14.39 -24.11 -28.66
N LYS A 760 -13.54 -23.81 -29.65
CA LYS A 760 -13.27 -24.71 -30.79
C LYS A 760 -12.06 -25.63 -30.59
N LEU A 761 -11.34 -25.50 -29.47
CA LEU A 761 -10.12 -26.25 -29.21
C LEU A 761 -10.44 -27.74 -28.98
N ARG A 762 -9.97 -28.59 -29.90
CA ARG A 762 -10.35 -30.02 -30.01
C ARG A 762 -9.16 -30.99 -30.00
N SER A 763 -7.93 -30.50 -30.11
CA SER A 763 -6.72 -31.32 -30.05
C SER A 763 -5.53 -30.64 -29.37
N LEU A 764 -4.73 -31.47 -28.71
CA LEU A 764 -3.35 -31.20 -28.29
C LEU A 764 -2.41 -31.88 -29.30
N PRO A 765 -1.10 -31.54 -29.32
CA PRO A 765 -0.11 -32.29 -30.09
C PRO A 765 -0.08 -33.78 -29.70
N ASP A 766 -0.10 -34.65 -30.71
CA ASP A 766 -0.07 -36.10 -30.52
C ASP A 766 1.35 -36.60 -30.15
N GLU A 767 2.39 -35.82 -30.46
CA GLU A 767 3.79 -36.09 -30.09
C GLU A 767 4.11 -35.85 -28.60
N GLY A 768 3.22 -35.16 -27.87
CA GLY A 768 3.38 -34.86 -26.43
C GLY A 768 3.33 -33.37 -26.09
N LEU A 769 3.45 -33.05 -24.79
CA LEU A 769 3.66 -31.70 -24.27
C LEU A 769 5.09 -31.56 -23.71
N PRO A 770 5.61 -30.32 -23.52
CA PRO A 770 7.00 -30.11 -23.09
C PRO A 770 7.34 -30.84 -21.77
N PRO A 771 8.50 -31.51 -21.68
CA PRO A 771 8.86 -32.34 -20.53
C PRO A 771 9.15 -31.54 -19.24
N SER A 772 9.26 -30.21 -19.36
CA SER A 772 9.40 -29.26 -18.25
C SER A 772 8.06 -28.79 -17.67
N LEU A 773 6.92 -29.16 -18.30
CA LEU A 773 5.60 -28.67 -17.92
C LEU A 773 5.17 -29.22 -16.56
N GLY A 774 5.30 -28.39 -15.53
CA GLY A 774 4.88 -28.66 -14.16
C GLY A 774 3.37 -28.53 -13.96
N CYS A 775 2.72 -27.61 -14.70
CA CYS A 775 1.30 -27.33 -14.57
C CYS A 775 0.59 -27.12 -15.92
N LEU A 776 -0.55 -27.81 -16.10
CA LEU A 776 -1.48 -27.62 -17.21
C LEU A 776 -2.87 -27.28 -16.66
N LYS A 777 -3.39 -26.10 -17.02
CA LYS A 777 -4.73 -25.63 -16.64
C LYS A 777 -5.58 -25.44 -17.89
N LEU A 778 -6.69 -26.18 -17.97
CA LEU A 778 -7.68 -26.12 -19.05
C LEU A 778 -9.04 -25.71 -18.49
N TYR A 779 -9.49 -24.49 -18.80
CA TYR A 779 -10.77 -23.96 -18.33
C TYR A 779 -11.69 -23.64 -19.50
N GLU A 780 -12.96 -24.02 -19.41
CA GLU A 780 -14.01 -23.71 -20.38
C GLU A 780 -13.64 -24.09 -21.84
N CYS A 781 -12.97 -25.23 -21.99
CA CYS A 781 -12.53 -25.80 -23.27
C CYS A 781 -13.36 -27.07 -23.61
N PRO A 782 -14.65 -26.93 -24.01
CA PRO A 782 -15.65 -28.00 -23.96
C PRO A 782 -15.35 -29.19 -24.87
N LEU A 783 -14.70 -28.97 -26.04
CA LEU A 783 -14.36 -30.04 -26.98
C LEU A 783 -13.12 -30.83 -26.56
N LEU A 784 -12.17 -30.20 -25.85
CA LEU A 784 -10.97 -30.85 -25.35
C LEU A 784 -11.19 -31.55 -23.99
N LYS A 785 -12.05 -31.02 -23.13
CA LYS A 785 -12.43 -31.58 -21.82
C LYS A 785 -12.67 -33.11 -21.81
N PRO A 786 -13.52 -33.70 -22.68
CA PRO A 786 -13.74 -35.15 -22.67
C PRO A 786 -12.49 -35.94 -23.11
N LYS A 787 -11.67 -35.39 -24.01
CA LYS A 787 -10.42 -36.02 -24.46
C LYS A 787 -9.31 -35.98 -23.40
N CYS A 788 -9.33 -35.02 -22.48
CA CYS A 788 -8.38 -34.93 -21.37
C CYS A 788 -8.88 -35.60 -20.07
N ALA A 789 -10.02 -36.31 -20.11
CA ALA A 789 -10.64 -36.92 -18.92
C ALA A 789 -9.73 -37.98 -18.25
N LYS A 790 -9.61 -37.89 -16.91
CA LYS A 790 -8.76 -38.79 -16.11
C LYS A 790 -9.05 -40.27 -16.38
N GLN A 791 -8.01 -41.04 -16.71
CA GLN A 791 -8.04 -42.49 -17.02
C GLN A 791 -8.87 -42.93 -18.23
N LYS A 792 -9.63 -42.04 -18.90
CA LYS A 792 -10.56 -42.42 -19.98
C LYS A 792 -10.45 -41.57 -21.25
N GLY A 793 -9.79 -40.42 -21.16
CA GLY A 793 -9.60 -39.50 -22.27
C GLY A 793 -8.43 -39.91 -23.17
N GLU A 794 -8.59 -39.67 -24.47
CA GLU A 794 -7.61 -39.87 -25.54
C GLU A 794 -6.24 -39.23 -25.26
N TYR A 795 -6.22 -38.01 -24.69
CA TYR A 795 -5.00 -37.30 -24.30
C TYR A 795 -4.53 -37.60 -22.87
N TRP A 796 -5.22 -38.47 -22.10
CA TRP A 796 -4.76 -38.83 -20.77
C TRP A 796 -3.33 -39.41 -20.75
N PRO A 797 -2.93 -40.32 -21.67
CA PRO A 797 -1.53 -40.79 -21.75
C PRO A 797 -0.52 -39.65 -21.97
N ILE A 798 -0.90 -38.60 -22.68
CA ILE A 798 -0.04 -37.45 -22.98
C ILE A 798 0.07 -36.47 -21.79
N ILE A 799 -0.97 -36.33 -20.94
CA ILE A 799 -0.97 -35.35 -19.84
C ILE A 799 -0.76 -35.93 -18.44
N HIS A 800 -0.92 -37.25 -18.22
CA HIS A 800 -0.91 -37.84 -16.88
C HIS A 800 0.39 -37.71 -16.08
N HIS A 801 1.51 -37.40 -16.75
CA HIS A 801 2.83 -37.25 -16.14
C HIS A 801 3.10 -35.83 -15.62
N ILE A 802 2.25 -34.86 -15.97
CA ILE A 802 2.34 -33.46 -15.53
C ILE A 802 1.95 -33.40 -14.04
N PRO A 803 2.80 -32.84 -13.15
CA PRO A 803 2.55 -32.81 -11.70
C PRO A 803 1.22 -32.18 -11.29
N CYS A 804 0.76 -31.13 -12.00
CA CYS A 804 -0.51 -30.47 -11.74
C CYS A 804 -1.35 -30.37 -13.04
N VAL A 805 -2.49 -31.06 -13.10
CA VAL A 805 -3.45 -30.97 -14.21
C VAL A 805 -4.81 -30.56 -13.65
N ALA A 806 -5.25 -29.34 -13.99
CA ALA A 806 -6.57 -28.81 -13.62
C ALA A 806 -7.45 -28.70 -14.87
N ILE A 807 -8.67 -29.24 -14.82
CA ILE A 807 -9.64 -29.23 -15.92
C ILE A 807 -11.01 -28.89 -15.35
N ASP A 808 -11.54 -27.70 -15.66
CA ASP A 808 -12.85 -27.20 -15.19
C ASP A 808 -13.13 -27.42 -13.69
N THR A 809 -12.14 -27.17 -12.83
CA THR A 809 -12.35 -27.04 -11.39
C THR A 809 -13.10 -25.74 -11.12
N GLY A 810 -14.37 -25.83 -10.72
CA GLY A 810 -15.34 -24.72 -10.69
C GLY A 810 -15.16 -23.65 -9.61
N GLU A 811 -13.93 -23.20 -9.37
CA GLU A 811 -13.64 -21.99 -8.59
C GLU A 811 -13.38 -20.84 -9.56
N ALA A 812 -14.19 -19.79 -9.48
CA ALA A 812 -14.05 -18.63 -10.35
C ALA A 812 -12.78 -17.84 -9.98
N TYR A 813 -11.81 -17.78 -10.89
CA TYR A 813 -10.62 -16.94 -10.72
C TYR A 813 -11.03 -15.47 -10.66
N SER A 814 -10.90 -14.86 -9.48
CA SER A 814 -10.92 -13.41 -9.33
C SER A 814 -9.64 -12.80 -9.93
N TYR A 815 -9.75 -11.59 -10.46
CA TYR A 815 -8.61 -10.88 -11.05
C TYR A 815 -7.60 -10.47 -9.96
N GLY A 816 -6.56 -11.28 -9.79
CA GLY A 816 -5.47 -11.05 -8.84
C GLY A 816 -4.15 -11.61 -9.35
N TRP A 817 -3.44 -10.85 -10.16
CA TRP A 817 -2.08 -11.20 -10.61
C TRP A 817 -1.08 -10.96 -9.48
N SER A 818 -0.49 -12.03 -8.95
CA SER A 818 0.68 -11.95 -8.07
C SER A 818 1.95 -11.74 -8.91
N ASP A 819 2.50 -10.53 -8.79
CA ASP A 819 3.79 -10.12 -9.35
C ASP A 819 4.94 -10.89 -8.63
N PRO A 820 6.05 -11.24 -9.32
CA PRO A 820 7.12 -12.10 -8.78
C PRO A 820 8.26 -11.36 -8.03
#